data_AF-A0A4Q4D4M1-F1
#
_entry.id   AF-A0A4Q4D4M1-F1
#
_cell.length_a   1.000
_cell.length_b   1.000
_cell.length_c   1.000
_cell.angle_alpha   90.00
_cell.angle_beta   90.00
_cell.angle_gamma   90.00
#
_symmetry.space_group_name_H-M   'P 1'
#
loop_
_entity.id
_entity.type
_entity.pdbx_description
1 polymer ?
#
loop_
_entity_poly.entity_id
_entity_poly.type
_entity_poly.pdbx_seq_one_letter_code
_entity_poly.pdbx_strand_id
1 'polypeptide(L)'
;GTEDWIGAGHATGGMASARSQLGADLHEIDNGFSAVGRLLDEVAGDADAVAERRDEIAEALDRTAKPYFGDVATMTYGALLRRFVDLGTASAESWVDVSIRDRFHALVQRVEARLAEADHGPVPTAFADAGSVDDAAAALTTLGTFFPSLDSAVLHPADVTFFLEVCKRPGKPVTFVPVIDADVRRWWRSDSLWQAHDPRYGADEVCIIPGPVAVGGITRVDEPVAELLQRFEDAALDAVLAAGDSPLAVSGRRRVEGAPGPLALVLAAPDVQWAGRTVRNPVQRLGSGWVVVDGGNAEHPETGASLVSTGSTTVELRVPLGPVQGAERELVVPIDAGTAVATGAAPVVGVDVAADAMRVLLTGAAGGSVPSVQDGTATLDVTWSPALAADHAAVTSGHGTVAPDALVGLAWPAVFAVIGDATTSAGHPVVEGMLDLVHLDHALTTDGLPSVETSLTVVARLSGVEDTDLGRVVSVDVEISDAGTVVATLAERFCVRGRAGSTPAGDPARAGGRLDDARDTPRKGRATARLQAPADLSAFAQVSGDHNPIHTSLAAARLAGLPGPIAHGMWLSAAAQQVVAKETGRSVRGWTTRWLSPLLPGATVELRADRVGLQHGAEVLDVTARADGEVVLSASVLLDTPVTAYAFPGQASGGEARVDRVVVAADLREGAEVGRGLEPRCGPTLARCVAGVVEAAT
;
A
#
# COMPACT_ATOMS: atom_id res chain seq x y z
N GLY A 1 27.80 -24.20 -32.69
CA GLY A 1 27.17 -25.08 -31.70
C GLY A 1 27.83 -26.45 -31.75
N THR A 2 27.86 -27.16 -30.62
CA THR A 2 28.44 -28.51 -30.51
C THR A 2 27.55 -29.39 -29.63
N GLU A 3 27.49 -30.68 -29.94
CA GLU A 3 26.87 -31.71 -29.10
C GLU A 3 27.85 -32.29 -28.07
N ASP A 4 29.15 -32.10 -28.30
CA ASP A 4 30.20 -32.57 -27.40
C ASP A 4 30.25 -31.74 -26.11
N TRP A 5 30.51 -32.41 -24.99
CA TRP A 5 30.75 -31.73 -23.72
C TRP A 5 32.01 -30.87 -23.79
N ILE A 6 31.90 -29.62 -23.30
CA ILE A 6 33.01 -28.67 -23.26
C ILE A 6 33.62 -28.72 -21.87
N GLY A 7 34.83 -29.26 -21.76
CA GLY A 7 35.51 -29.34 -20.47
C GLY A 7 35.94 -27.98 -19.93
N ALA A 8 35.96 -27.85 -18.60
CA ALA A 8 36.33 -26.61 -17.91
C ALA A 8 37.62 -25.99 -18.47
N GLY A 9 37.58 -24.70 -18.78
CA GLY A 9 38.71 -23.97 -19.38
C GLY A 9 38.93 -24.23 -20.87
N HIS A 10 38.07 -25.01 -21.54
CA HIS A 10 38.18 -25.29 -22.97
C HIS A 10 37.09 -24.57 -23.77
N ALA A 11 37.33 -24.46 -25.08
CA ALA A 11 36.38 -23.96 -26.06
C ALA A 11 36.35 -24.86 -27.30
N THR A 12 35.14 -25.14 -27.80
CA THR A 12 34.87 -26.02 -28.95
C THR A 12 33.63 -25.52 -29.69
N GLY A 13 33.66 -25.49 -31.02
CA GLY A 13 32.47 -25.22 -31.84
C GLY A 13 31.86 -23.82 -31.66
N GLY A 14 32.69 -22.82 -31.35
CA GLY A 14 32.30 -21.43 -31.07
C GLY A 14 31.72 -21.20 -29.68
N MET A 15 31.86 -22.18 -28.77
CA MET A 15 31.35 -22.15 -27.40
C MET A 15 32.49 -22.42 -26.43
N ALA A 16 32.49 -21.74 -25.28
CA ALA A 16 33.47 -21.87 -24.23
C ALA A 16 32.82 -22.27 -22.90
N SER A 17 33.55 -23.07 -22.11
CA SER A 17 33.23 -23.23 -20.68
C SER A 17 33.87 -22.09 -19.89
N ALA A 18 33.14 -21.64 -18.87
CA ALA A 18 33.55 -20.54 -18.00
C ALA A 18 33.14 -20.81 -16.55
N ARG A 19 33.77 -20.11 -15.60
CA ARG A 19 33.33 -20.06 -14.21
C ARG A 19 32.76 -18.70 -13.85
N SER A 20 31.66 -18.71 -13.11
CA SER A 20 31.06 -17.51 -12.53
C SER A 20 31.94 -16.92 -11.43
N GLN A 21 31.57 -15.72 -10.95
CA GLN A 21 32.23 -15.11 -9.79
C GLN A 21 32.25 -15.99 -8.53
N LEU A 22 31.29 -16.93 -8.39
CA LEU A 22 31.19 -17.88 -7.27
C LEU A 22 31.75 -19.27 -7.61
N GLY A 23 32.31 -19.46 -8.81
CA GLY A 23 32.90 -20.73 -9.24
C GLY A 23 31.91 -21.74 -9.83
N ALA A 24 30.66 -21.36 -10.09
CA ALA A 24 29.70 -22.21 -10.80
C ALA A 24 29.99 -22.21 -12.31
N ASP A 25 29.77 -23.35 -12.96
CA ASP A 25 30.00 -23.51 -14.40
C ASP A 25 29.00 -22.69 -15.24
N LEU A 26 29.50 -22.12 -16.34
CA LEU A 26 28.77 -21.33 -17.31
C LEU A 26 29.17 -21.73 -18.74
N HIS A 27 28.26 -21.54 -19.69
CA HIS A 27 28.57 -21.61 -21.12
C HIS A 27 28.49 -20.21 -21.72
N GLU A 28 29.52 -19.85 -22.48
CA GLU A 28 29.65 -18.56 -23.15
C GLU A 28 29.98 -18.77 -24.63
N ILE A 29 29.71 -17.78 -25.48
CA ILE A 29 30.30 -17.75 -26.82
C ILE A 29 31.82 -17.66 -26.69
N ASP A 30 32.56 -18.40 -27.52
CA ASP A 30 34.02 -18.29 -27.59
C ASP A 30 34.42 -17.02 -28.37
N ASN A 31 34.69 -15.94 -27.64
CA ASN A 31 35.02 -14.61 -28.13
C ASN A 31 36.11 -13.96 -27.26
N GLY A 32 36.47 -12.71 -27.53
CA GLY A 32 37.42 -11.94 -26.74
C GLY A 32 37.11 -11.96 -25.25
N PHE A 33 35.84 -11.73 -24.87
CA PHE A 33 35.39 -11.77 -23.48
C PHE A 33 35.67 -13.12 -22.81
N SER A 34 35.22 -14.24 -23.39
CA SER A 34 35.41 -15.55 -22.75
C SER A 34 36.88 -16.00 -22.73
N ALA A 35 37.71 -15.53 -23.67
CA ALA A 35 39.16 -15.72 -23.60
C ALA A 35 39.78 -15.02 -22.37
N VAL A 36 39.34 -13.80 -22.04
CA VAL A 36 39.73 -13.12 -20.79
C VAL A 36 39.20 -13.88 -19.57
N GLY A 37 37.98 -14.39 -19.63
CA GLY A 37 37.41 -15.21 -18.57
C GLY A 37 38.28 -16.44 -18.23
N ARG A 38 38.80 -17.15 -19.25
CA ARG A 38 39.72 -18.28 -19.07
C ARG A 38 41.06 -17.85 -18.49
N LEU A 39 41.63 -16.74 -18.97
CA LEU A 39 42.85 -16.15 -18.42
C LEU A 39 42.70 -15.86 -16.91
N LEU A 40 41.63 -15.18 -16.52
CA LEU A 40 41.38 -14.85 -15.11
C LEU A 40 41.15 -16.09 -14.25
N ASP A 41 40.60 -17.15 -14.83
CA ASP A 41 40.38 -18.42 -14.17
C ASP A 41 41.68 -19.17 -13.82
N GLU A 42 42.78 -18.90 -14.52
CA GLU A 42 44.11 -19.46 -14.22
C GLU A 42 44.78 -18.78 -13.02
N VAL A 43 44.50 -17.50 -12.78
CA VAL A 43 45.21 -16.67 -11.78
C VAL A 43 44.33 -16.29 -10.57
N ALA A 44 43.01 -16.42 -10.67
CA ALA A 44 42.09 -15.97 -9.62
C ALA A 44 42.35 -16.69 -8.28
N GLY A 45 42.43 -15.92 -7.20
CA GLY A 45 42.72 -16.44 -5.86
C GLY A 45 44.22 -16.61 -5.56
N ASP A 46 45.11 -16.33 -6.50
CA ASP A 46 46.57 -16.34 -6.32
C ASP A 46 47.15 -14.93 -6.56
N ALA A 47 47.47 -14.22 -5.48
CA ALA A 47 47.97 -12.85 -5.54
C ALA A 47 49.31 -12.73 -6.27
N ASP A 48 50.18 -13.75 -6.14
CA ASP A 48 51.52 -13.73 -6.74
C ASP A 48 51.40 -13.96 -8.25
N ALA A 49 50.56 -14.90 -8.68
CA ALA A 49 50.28 -15.15 -10.09
C ALA A 49 49.62 -13.95 -10.79
N VAL A 50 48.69 -13.26 -10.11
CA VAL A 50 48.09 -12.01 -10.61
C VAL A 50 49.14 -10.91 -10.76
N ALA A 51 50.07 -10.79 -9.81
CA ALA A 51 51.14 -9.78 -9.86
C ALA A 51 52.13 -10.05 -11.01
N GLU A 52 52.50 -11.32 -11.25
CA GLU A 52 53.42 -11.70 -12.33
C GLU A 52 52.84 -11.43 -13.73
N ARG A 53 51.51 -11.60 -13.90
CA ARG A 53 50.81 -11.42 -15.18
C ARG A 53 50.01 -10.12 -15.26
N ARG A 54 50.30 -9.13 -14.40
CA ARG A 54 49.49 -7.92 -14.25
C ARG A 54 49.26 -7.17 -15.56
N ASP A 55 50.31 -6.95 -16.34
CA ASP A 55 50.22 -6.17 -17.59
C ASP A 55 49.43 -6.92 -18.67
N GLU A 56 49.60 -8.25 -18.76
CA GLU A 56 48.80 -9.12 -19.63
C GLU A 56 47.31 -9.06 -19.25
N ILE A 57 47.00 -9.11 -17.95
CA ILE A 57 45.63 -8.99 -17.44
C ILE A 57 45.05 -7.62 -17.79
N ALA A 58 45.79 -6.53 -17.57
CA ALA A 58 45.33 -5.18 -17.88
C ALA A 58 44.98 -5.02 -19.38
N GLU A 59 45.89 -5.44 -20.27
CA GLU A 59 45.67 -5.40 -21.71
C GLU A 59 44.50 -6.29 -22.14
N ALA A 60 44.33 -7.45 -21.49
CA ALA A 60 43.20 -8.32 -21.73
C ALA A 60 41.86 -7.67 -21.33
N LEU A 61 41.79 -7.08 -20.12
CA LEU A 61 40.60 -6.40 -19.61
C LEU A 61 40.16 -5.25 -20.53
N ASP A 62 41.10 -4.45 -21.04
CA ASP A 62 40.82 -3.29 -21.90
C ASP A 62 40.23 -3.64 -23.27
N ARG A 63 40.30 -4.92 -23.68
CA ARG A 63 39.62 -5.44 -24.87
C ARG A 63 38.18 -5.89 -24.61
N THR A 64 37.69 -5.72 -23.39
CA THR A 64 36.34 -6.14 -22.99
C THR A 64 35.50 -4.92 -22.62
N ALA A 65 34.19 -5.13 -22.52
CA ALA A 65 33.24 -4.12 -22.06
C ALA A 65 33.45 -3.69 -20.60
N LYS A 66 34.41 -4.30 -19.89
CA LYS A 66 34.77 -4.00 -18.51
C LYS A 66 36.29 -3.78 -18.37
N PRO A 67 36.80 -2.64 -18.87
CA PRO A 67 38.23 -2.35 -18.92
C PRO A 67 38.85 -2.16 -17.54
N TYR A 68 40.18 -2.19 -17.49
CA TYR A 68 40.88 -1.77 -16.29
C TYR A 68 40.75 -0.24 -16.13
N PHE A 69 40.47 0.21 -14.91
CA PHE A 69 40.32 1.64 -14.65
C PHE A 69 41.64 2.39 -14.85
N GLY A 70 42.76 1.75 -14.47
CA GLY A 70 44.12 2.29 -14.49
C GLY A 70 44.72 2.44 -13.08
N ASP A 71 46.00 2.81 -13.03
CA ASP A 71 46.74 3.01 -11.78
C ASP A 71 46.35 4.32 -11.08
N VAL A 72 45.23 4.29 -10.34
CA VAL A 72 44.62 5.47 -9.69
C VAL A 72 45.58 6.22 -8.76
N ALA A 73 46.56 5.55 -8.15
CA ALA A 73 47.56 6.19 -7.29
C ALA A 73 48.48 7.17 -8.06
N THR A 74 48.54 7.07 -9.38
CA THR A 74 49.33 7.94 -10.26
C THR A 74 48.47 8.98 -11.00
N MET A 75 47.15 8.87 -10.89
CA MET A 75 46.21 9.79 -11.55
C MET A 75 46.09 11.11 -10.81
N THR A 76 45.78 12.17 -11.54
CA THR A 76 45.27 13.41 -10.95
C THR A 76 43.78 13.28 -10.63
N TYR A 77 43.26 14.12 -9.73
CA TYR A 77 41.83 14.13 -9.42
C TYR A 77 40.97 14.37 -10.68
N GLY A 78 41.39 15.27 -11.57
CA GLY A 78 40.73 15.50 -12.84
C GLY A 78 40.77 14.28 -13.77
N ALA A 79 41.89 13.56 -13.84
CA ALA A 79 42.00 12.34 -14.64
C ALA A 79 41.10 11.21 -14.12
N LEU A 80 41.08 11.01 -12.79
CA LEU A 80 40.19 10.05 -12.12
C LEU A 80 38.72 10.33 -12.45
N LEU A 81 38.27 11.58 -12.25
CA LEU A 81 36.87 11.92 -12.46
C LEU A 81 36.45 11.80 -13.93
N ARG A 82 37.28 12.27 -14.88
CA ARG A 82 36.98 12.11 -16.31
C ARG A 82 36.90 10.65 -16.71
N ARG A 83 37.85 9.81 -16.27
CA ARG A 83 37.82 8.36 -16.53
C ARG A 83 36.59 7.69 -15.94
N PHE A 84 36.14 8.13 -14.74
CA PHE A 84 34.91 7.63 -14.14
C PHE A 84 33.68 7.99 -14.98
N VAL A 85 33.61 9.22 -15.51
CA VAL A 85 32.54 9.64 -16.41
C VAL A 85 32.56 8.83 -17.68
N ASP A 86 33.72 8.70 -18.35
CA ASP A 86 33.87 7.96 -19.61
C ASP A 86 33.36 6.52 -19.52
N LEU A 87 33.54 5.87 -18.37
CA LEU A 87 33.14 4.48 -18.15
C LEU A 87 31.76 4.35 -17.49
N GLY A 88 31.31 5.37 -16.75
CA GLY A 88 30.12 5.33 -15.90
C GLY A 88 28.84 5.86 -16.57
N THR A 89 28.96 6.55 -17.70
CA THR A 89 27.82 7.11 -18.43
C THR A 89 27.32 6.19 -19.55
N ALA A 90 26.01 6.23 -19.81
CA ALA A 90 25.34 5.58 -20.93
C ALA A 90 25.42 6.45 -22.20
N SER A 91 25.39 7.77 -22.03
CA SER A 91 25.56 8.77 -23.08
C SER A 91 26.18 10.03 -22.48
N ALA A 92 26.45 11.06 -23.30
CA ALA A 92 26.93 12.34 -22.78
C ALA A 92 25.98 12.97 -21.74
N GLU A 93 24.69 12.61 -21.76
CA GLU A 93 23.64 13.21 -20.94
C GLU A 93 23.03 12.26 -19.89
N SER A 94 23.52 11.00 -19.79
CA SER A 94 22.90 10.01 -18.91
C SER A 94 23.88 9.03 -18.30
N TRP A 95 23.66 8.72 -17.02
CA TRP A 95 24.40 7.70 -16.28
C TRP A 95 23.92 6.29 -16.63
N VAL A 96 24.80 5.28 -16.53
CA VAL A 96 24.39 3.87 -16.69
C VAL A 96 23.38 3.44 -15.62
N ASP A 97 23.46 4.04 -14.43
CA ASP A 97 22.55 3.80 -13.31
C ASP A 97 22.67 4.93 -12.27
N VAL A 98 21.59 5.17 -11.52
CA VAL A 98 21.55 6.21 -10.47
C VAL A 98 22.60 5.99 -9.38
N SER A 99 22.93 4.73 -9.03
CA SER A 99 23.97 4.45 -8.05
C SER A 99 25.38 4.72 -8.58
N ILE A 100 25.60 4.69 -9.90
CA ILE A 100 26.88 5.08 -10.51
C ILE A 100 27.03 6.61 -10.47
N ARG A 101 25.95 7.35 -10.74
CA ARG A 101 25.90 8.80 -10.52
C ARG A 101 26.21 9.16 -9.06
N ASP A 102 25.56 8.50 -8.10
CA ASP A 102 25.74 8.80 -6.68
C ASP A 102 27.18 8.48 -6.20
N ARG A 103 27.84 7.49 -6.83
CA ARG A 103 29.27 7.22 -6.61
C ARG A 103 30.14 8.34 -7.17
N PHE A 104 29.85 8.83 -8.38
CA PHE A 104 30.54 9.99 -8.94
C PHE A 104 30.36 11.24 -8.08
N HIS A 105 29.13 11.50 -7.61
CA HIS A 105 28.82 12.58 -6.68
C HIS A 105 29.69 12.52 -5.42
N ALA A 106 29.81 11.33 -4.81
CA ALA A 106 30.67 11.13 -3.65
C ALA A 106 32.16 11.36 -3.93
N LEU A 107 32.64 11.01 -5.14
CA LEU A 107 34.01 11.32 -5.56
C LEU A 107 34.20 12.82 -5.72
N VAL A 108 33.26 13.53 -6.36
CA VAL A 108 33.29 14.98 -6.52
C VAL A 108 33.35 15.70 -5.17
N GLN A 109 32.47 15.34 -4.22
CA GLN A 109 32.51 15.93 -2.87
C GLN A 109 33.82 15.63 -2.13
N ARG A 110 34.40 14.44 -2.34
CA ARG A 110 35.72 14.11 -1.78
C ARG A 110 36.82 14.98 -2.38
N VAL A 111 36.76 15.29 -3.67
CA VAL A 111 37.69 16.21 -4.34
C VAL A 111 37.55 17.63 -3.77
N GLU A 112 36.32 18.13 -3.58
CA GLU A 112 36.10 19.45 -2.94
C GLU A 112 36.72 19.49 -1.54
N ALA A 113 36.44 18.48 -0.72
CA ALA A 113 36.96 18.40 0.65
C ALA A 113 38.49 18.26 0.70
N ARG A 114 39.11 17.69 -0.33
CA ARG A 114 40.56 17.48 -0.39
C ARG A 114 41.31 18.69 -0.91
N LEU A 115 40.77 19.36 -1.93
CA LEU A 115 41.43 20.48 -2.60
C LEU A 115 41.09 21.83 -1.97
N ALA A 116 40.14 21.88 -1.04
CA ALA A 116 39.89 23.06 -0.22
C ALA A 116 41.13 23.41 0.63
N GLU A 117 41.41 24.70 0.77
CA GLU A 117 42.49 25.19 1.64
C GLU A 117 42.18 24.99 3.14
N ALA A 118 40.91 24.78 3.50
CA ALA A 118 40.49 24.61 4.88
C ALA A 118 40.68 23.17 5.35
N ASP A 119 41.51 22.98 6.38
CA ASP A 119 41.77 21.66 6.98
C ASP A 119 40.73 21.23 8.03
N HIS A 120 39.79 22.11 8.38
CA HIS A 120 38.73 21.84 9.37
C HIS A 120 37.51 22.74 9.15
N GLY A 121 36.36 22.32 9.69
CA GLY A 121 35.09 23.03 9.54
C GLY A 121 34.34 22.66 8.25
N PRO A 122 33.17 23.28 8.01
CA PRO A 122 32.37 23.01 6.81
C PRO A 122 33.07 23.57 5.56
N VAL A 123 33.24 22.72 4.55
CA VAL A 123 33.69 23.12 3.21
C VAL A 123 32.45 23.47 2.37
N PRO A 124 32.35 24.67 1.79
CA PRO A 124 31.28 24.99 0.84
C PRO A 124 31.30 24.04 -0.35
N THR A 125 30.15 23.46 -0.69
CA THR A 125 29.99 22.54 -1.82
C THR A 125 29.12 23.16 -2.90
N ALA A 126 29.52 23.04 -4.16
CA ALA A 126 28.66 23.33 -5.31
C ALA A 126 27.71 22.16 -5.63
N PHE A 127 27.88 21.01 -4.96
CA PHE A 127 27.23 19.74 -5.26
C PHE A 127 26.48 19.22 -4.04
N ALA A 128 25.49 19.98 -3.56
CA ALA A 128 24.77 19.69 -2.31
C ALA A 128 23.96 18.38 -2.36
N ASP A 129 23.40 18.04 -3.52
CA ASP A 129 22.60 16.85 -3.75
C ASP A 129 23.10 16.05 -4.97
N ALA A 130 22.71 14.78 -5.08
CA ALA A 130 23.17 13.92 -6.16
C ALA A 130 22.73 14.36 -7.56
N GLY A 131 21.63 15.13 -7.67
CA GLY A 131 21.16 15.68 -8.95
C GLY A 131 22.08 16.76 -9.52
N SER A 132 22.91 17.38 -8.66
CA SER A 132 23.93 18.35 -9.09
C SER A 132 25.00 17.80 -10.04
N VAL A 133 25.10 16.48 -10.17
CA VAL A 133 26.01 15.79 -11.11
C VAL A 133 25.27 14.97 -12.17
N ASP A 134 23.97 15.23 -12.39
CA ASP A 134 23.23 14.59 -13.49
C ASP A 134 23.90 14.91 -14.84
N ASP A 135 24.34 16.17 -15.06
CA ASP A 135 25.26 16.55 -16.14
C ASP A 135 26.71 16.46 -15.66
N ALA A 136 27.35 15.34 -15.97
CA ALA A 136 28.72 15.06 -15.56
C ALA A 136 29.74 16.05 -16.17
N ALA A 137 29.52 16.51 -17.40
CA ALA A 137 30.44 17.41 -18.09
C ALA A 137 30.38 18.83 -17.50
N ALA A 138 29.17 19.31 -17.19
CA ALA A 138 28.96 20.57 -16.48
C ALA A 138 29.54 20.52 -15.06
N ALA A 139 29.36 19.39 -14.36
CA ALA A 139 29.92 19.19 -13.02
C ALA A 139 31.47 19.27 -13.04
N LEU A 140 32.12 18.58 -13.97
CA LEU A 140 33.58 18.64 -14.14
C LEU A 140 34.08 20.06 -14.46
N THR A 141 33.38 20.78 -15.32
CA THR A 141 33.71 22.17 -15.68
C THR A 141 33.60 23.11 -14.48
N THR A 142 32.52 22.95 -13.70
CA THR A 142 32.28 23.71 -12.47
C THR A 142 33.37 23.44 -11.44
N LEU A 143 33.69 22.17 -11.20
CA LEU A 143 34.73 21.77 -10.25
C LEU A 143 36.12 22.34 -10.64
N GLY A 144 36.48 22.27 -11.92
CA GLY A 144 37.74 22.83 -12.43
C GLY A 144 37.86 24.34 -12.29
N THR A 145 36.72 25.06 -12.27
CA THR A 145 36.69 26.51 -12.03
C THR A 145 37.02 26.85 -10.57
N PHE A 146 36.52 26.04 -9.62
CA PHE A 146 36.79 26.24 -8.19
C PHE A 146 38.18 25.75 -7.76
N PHE A 147 38.72 24.71 -8.41
CA PHE A 147 39.98 24.08 -8.03
C PHE A 147 40.96 24.01 -9.21
N PRO A 148 41.77 25.06 -9.44
CA PRO A 148 42.75 25.08 -10.55
C PRO A 148 43.81 23.97 -10.47
N SER A 149 44.03 23.39 -9.28
CA SER A 149 44.93 22.26 -9.06
C SER A 149 44.34 20.90 -9.46
N LEU A 150 43.07 20.82 -9.86
CA LEU A 150 42.36 19.58 -10.22
C LEU A 150 43.16 18.67 -11.16
N ASP A 151 43.81 19.26 -12.16
CA ASP A 151 44.55 18.53 -13.20
C ASP A 151 46.04 18.33 -12.91
N SER A 152 46.54 18.82 -11.77
CA SER A 152 47.95 18.67 -11.37
C SER A 152 48.13 17.95 -10.03
N ALA A 153 47.13 17.97 -9.16
CA ALA A 153 47.14 17.29 -7.88
C ALA A 153 46.89 15.79 -8.07
N VAL A 154 47.91 14.99 -7.72
CA VAL A 154 47.83 13.52 -7.68
C VAL A 154 46.99 13.09 -6.48
N LEU A 155 46.27 11.97 -6.64
CA LEU A 155 45.46 11.39 -5.56
C LEU A 155 46.27 11.18 -4.27
N HIS A 156 45.72 11.65 -3.16
CA HIS A 156 46.24 11.31 -1.84
C HIS A 156 46.12 9.79 -1.60
N PRO A 157 47.09 9.13 -0.95
CA PRO A 157 47.04 7.68 -0.72
C PRO A 157 45.76 7.19 -0.03
N ALA A 158 45.22 7.96 0.92
CA ALA A 158 43.95 7.63 1.57
C ALA A 158 42.72 7.71 0.63
N ASP A 159 42.79 8.51 -0.44
CA ASP A 159 41.69 8.66 -1.39
C ASP A 159 41.68 7.53 -2.43
N VAL A 160 42.80 6.83 -2.62
CA VAL A 160 42.84 5.56 -3.35
C VAL A 160 41.98 4.50 -2.65
N THR A 161 42.11 4.39 -1.32
CA THR A 161 41.25 3.50 -0.53
C THR A 161 39.80 3.93 -0.59
N PHE A 162 39.51 5.24 -0.46
CA PHE A 162 38.16 5.77 -0.57
C PHE A 162 37.52 5.47 -1.93
N PHE A 163 38.27 5.58 -3.04
CA PHE A 163 37.79 5.20 -4.37
C PHE A 163 37.35 3.73 -4.42
N LEU A 164 38.17 2.81 -3.89
CA LEU A 164 37.81 1.40 -3.83
C LEU A 164 36.59 1.16 -2.93
N GLU A 165 36.46 1.87 -1.82
CA GLU A 165 35.26 1.81 -0.97
C GLU A 165 34.01 2.30 -1.72
N VAL A 166 34.12 3.40 -2.47
CA VAL A 166 33.03 3.92 -3.33
C VAL A 166 32.62 2.87 -4.37
N CYS A 167 33.58 2.21 -5.01
CA CYS A 167 33.29 1.13 -5.97
C CYS A 167 32.57 -0.09 -5.34
N LYS A 168 32.74 -0.31 -4.02
CA LYS A 168 32.11 -1.40 -3.26
C LYS A 168 30.75 -1.06 -2.65
N ARG A 169 30.31 0.20 -2.70
CA ARG A 169 29.02 0.61 -2.09
C ARG A 169 27.84 -0.17 -2.68
N PRO A 170 26.79 -0.50 -1.89
CA PRO A 170 25.58 -1.11 -2.43
C PRO A 170 25.00 -0.33 -3.62
N GLY A 171 24.48 -1.05 -4.61
CA GLY A 171 24.00 -0.48 -5.89
C GLY A 171 24.45 -1.32 -7.08
N LYS A 172 24.32 -0.78 -8.30
CA LYS A 172 24.84 -1.41 -9.51
C LYS A 172 26.37 -1.54 -9.43
N PRO A 173 26.97 -2.71 -9.71
CA PRO A 173 28.43 -2.84 -9.73
C PRO A 173 29.08 -1.86 -10.72
N VAL A 174 30.33 -1.45 -10.45
CA VAL A 174 31.05 -0.57 -11.38
C VAL A 174 31.24 -1.23 -12.74
N THR A 175 31.25 -0.42 -13.79
CA THR A 175 31.38 -0.81 -15.21
C THR A 175 32.82 -1.09 -15.64
N PHE A 176 33.74 -1.18 -14.69
CA PHE A 176 35.18 -1.35 -14.90
C PHE A 176 35.80 -2.18 -13.79
N VAL A 177 37.05 -2.59 -13.97
CA VAL A 177 37.85 -3.24 -12.92
C VAL A 177 38.68 -2.16 -12.20
N PRO A 178 38.42 -1.86 -10.92
CA PRO A 178 39.09 -0.76 -10.22
C PRO A 178 40.52 -1.09 -9.76
N VAL A 179 40.82 -2.37 -9.58
CA VAL A 179 42.12 -2.87 -9.10
C VAL A 179 42.40 -4.27 -9.65
N ILE A 180 43.66 -4.57 -9.95
CA ILE A 180 44.13 -5.90 -10.32
C ILE A 180 44.77 -6.52 -9.07
N ASP A 181 44.01 -7.35 -8.37
CA ASP A 181 44.39 -8.06 -7.15
C ASP A 181 43.87 -9.52 -7.20
N ALA A 182 44.01 -10.27 -6.10
CA ALA A 182 43.53 -11.66 -6.01
C ALA A 182 42.02 -11.80 -6.29
N ASP A 183 41.23 -10.72 -6.15
CA ASP A 183 39.80 -10.66 -6.41
C ASP A 183 39.46 -10.18 -7.84
N VAL A 184 40.43 -10.02 -8.74
CA VAL A 184 40.24 -9.49 -10.11
C VAL A 184 39.11 -10.17 -10.88
N ARG A 185 38.98 -11.51 -10.78
CA ARG A 185 37.88 -12.25 -11.41
C ARG A 185 36.53 -11.85 -10.85
N ARG A 186 36.44 -11.64 -9.53
CA ARG A 186 35.20 -11.24 -8.87
C ARG A 186 34.78 -9.85 -9.34
N TRP A 187 35.71 -8.91 -9.45
CA TRP A 187 35.45 -7.59 -10.01
C TRP A 187 34.94 -7.67 -11.44
N TRP A 188 35.64 -8.43 -12.29
CA TRP A 188 35.35 -8.49 -13.71
C TRP A 188 34.05 -9.26 -14.03
N ARG A 189 33.80 -10.40 -13.37
CA ARG A 189 32.57 -11.20 -13.54
C ARG A 189 31.32 -10.58 -12.92
N SER A 190 31.47 -9.56 -12.07
CA SER A 190 30.32 -8.93 -11.42
C SER A 190 29.47 -8.15 -12.42
N ASP A 191 28.19 -8.52 -12.55
CA ASP A 191 27.18 -7.87 -13.40
C ASP A 191 27.65 -7.64 -14.86
N SER A 192 28.12 -8.72 -15.49
CA SER A 192 28.72 -8.70 -16.84
C SER A 192 27.76 -9.12 -17.97
N LEU A 193 26.45 -9.16 -17.73
CA LEU A 193 25.47 -9.70 -18.70
C LEU A 193 24.70 -8.63 -19.49
N TRP A 194 24.40 -7.47 -18.88
CA TRP A 194 23.54 -6.47 -19.50
C TRP A 194 24.21 -5.78 -20.71
N GLN A 195 25.54 -5.81 -20.78
CA GLN A 195 26.33 -5.21 -21.85
C GLN A 195 26.03 -5.83 -23.22
N ALA A 196 25.61 -7.11 -23.27
CA ALA A 196 25.20 -7.75 -24.52
C ALA A 196 23.92 -7.16 -25.13
N HIS A 197 23.17 -6.36 -24.36
CA HIS A 197 21.95 -5.68 -24.81
C HIS A 197 22.20 -4.18 -25.09
N ASP A 198 23.45 -3.72 -24.99
CA ASP A 198 23.81 -2.31 -25.16
C ASP A 198 24.64 -2.12 -26.44
N PRO A 199 24.18 -1.31 -27.41
CA PRO A 199 24.83 -1.16 -28.71
C PRO A 199 26.19 -0.46 -28.66
N ARG A 200 26.60 0.07 -27.50
CA ARG A 200 27.91 0.72 -27.32
C ARG A 200 29.07 -0.26 -27.34
N TYR A 201 28.82 -1.54 -27.03
CA TYR A 201 29.85 -2.57 -26.96
C TYR A 201 29.82 -3.47 -28.18
N GLY A 202 31.00 -3.90 -28.63
CA GLY A 202 31.15 -4.91 -29.67
C GLY A 202 30.80 -6.31 -29.16
N ALA A 203 30.32 -7.18 -30.05
CA ALA A 203 29.98 -8.58 -29.71
C ALA A 203 31.19 -9.41 -29.23
N ASP A 204 32.42 -8.97 -29.53
CA ASP A 204 33.66 -9.60 -29.05
C ASP A 204 33.98 -9.22 -27.60
N GLU A 205 33.46 -8.08 -27.14
CA GLU A 205 33.82 -7.44 -25.88
C GLU A 205 32.92 -7.86 -24.71
N VAL A 206 31.83 -8.59 -24.98
CA VAL A 206 30.73 -8.84 -24.02
C VAL A 206 30.53 -10.32 -23.71
N CYS A 207 29.96 -10.58 -22.53
CA CYS A 207 29.52 -11.92 -22.13
C CYS A 207 28.21 -12.27 -22.83
N ILE A 208 28.17 -13.37 -23.58
CA ILE A 208 26.95 -13.88 -24.22
C ILE A 208 26.80 -15.35 -23.82
N ILE A 209 25.64 -15.73 -23.26
CA ILE A 209 25.43 -17.02 -22.56
C ILE A 209 24.40 -17.94 -23.24
N PRO A 210 24.65 -18.48 -24.45
CA PRO A 210 23.72 -19.41 -25.08
C PRO A 210 24.00 -20.87 -24.67
N GLY A 211 23.05 -21.77 -24.96
CA GLY A 211 23.25 -23.20 -24.80
C GLY A 211 24.10 -23.79 -25.95
N PRO A 212 25.08 -24.68 -25.69
CA PRO A 212 26.05 -25.13 -26.70
C PRO A 212 25.42 -25.87 -27.89
N VAL A 213 24.39 -26.68 -27.63
CA VAL A 213 23.61 -27.38 -28.66
C VAL A 213 22.64 -26.42 -29.34
N ALA A 214 21.95 -25.59 -28.56
CA ALA A 214 20.89 -24.70 -29.04
C ALA A 214 21.37 -23.73 -30.13
N VAL A 215 22.61 -23.22 -30.03
CA VAL A 215 23.21 -22.35 -31.06
C VAL A 215 23.22 -23.01 -32.44
N GLY A 216 23.35 -24.35 -32.52
CA GLY A 216 23.29 -25.06 -33.80
C GLY A 216 21.92 -24.97 -34.49
N GLY A 217 20.83 -24.77 -33.72
CA GLY A 217 19.48 -24.61 -34.22
C GLY A 217 19.06 -23.17 -34.52
N ILE A 218 19.86 -22.18 -34.10
CA ILE A 218 19.57 -20.75 -34.31
C ILE A 218 20.17 -20.32 -35.65
N THR A 219 19.34 -20.16 -36.67
CA THR A 219 19.78 -19.86 -38.06
C THR A 219 19.20 -18.56 -38.62
N ARG A 220 18.28 -17.92 -37.90
CA ARG A 220 17.63 -16.66 -38.29
C ARG A 220 17.85 -15.62 -37.20
N VAL A 221 18.24 -14.42 -37.60
CA VAL A 221 18.33 -13.24 -36.74
C VAL A 221 17.04 -12.43 -36.85
N ASP A 222 16.62 -11.78 -35.76
CA ASP A 222 15.42 -10.95 -35.68
C ASP A 222 14.09 -11.64 -36.08
N GLU A 223 14.03 -12.97 -35.96
CA GLU A 223 12.78 -13.73 -36.14
C GLU A 223 11.79 -13.36 -35.02
N PRO A 224 10.55 -12.92 -35.35
CA PRO A 224 9.55 -12.63 -34.33
C PRO A 224 9.30 -13.84 -33.43
N VAL A 225 9.23 -13.61 -32.11
CA VAL A 225 9.02 -14.70 -31.13
C VAL A 225 7.78 -15.53 -31.44
N ALA A 226 6.71 -14.89 -31.91
CA ALA A 226 5.48 -15.59 -32.31
C ALA A 226 5.71 -16.56 -33.48
N GLU A 227 6.49 -16.16 -34.49
CA GLU A 227 6.81 -17.02 -35.63
C GLU A 227 7.72 -18.18 -35.23
N LEU A 228 8.71 -17.92 -34.37
CA LEU A 228 9.59 -18.96 -33.81
C LEU A 228 8.78 -20.03 -33.09
N LEU A 229 7.92 -19.62 -32.14
CA LEU A 229 7.12 -20.55 -31.34
C LEU A 229 6.06 -21.26 -32.19
N GLN A 230 5.43 -20.56 -33.13
CA GLN A 230 4.47 -21.17 -34.06
C GLN A 230 5.14 -22.24 -34.92
N ARG A 231 6.37 -22.01 -35.41
CA ARG A 231 7.13 -23.02 -36.17
C ARG A 231 7.36 -24.30 -35.37
N PHE A 232 7.59 -24.19 -34.05
CA PHE A 232 7.70 -25.37 -33.18
C PHE A 232 6.34 -26.06 -32.99
N GLU A 233 5.26 -25.31 -32.76
CA GLU A 233 3.90 -25.87 -32.60
C GLU A 233 3.44 -26.57 -33.89
N ASP A 234 3.64 -25.96 -35.06
CA ASP A 234 3.29 -26.51 -36.37
C ASP A 234 4.04 -27.80 -36.67
N ALA A 235 5.36 -27.84 -36.44
CA ALA A 235 6.15 -29.04 -36.67
C ALA A 235 5.72 -30.22 -35.77
N ALA A 236 5.35 -29.93 -34.51
CA ALA A 236 4.82 -30.93 -33.61
C ALA A 236 3.43 -31.41 -34.06
N LEU A 237 2.57 -30.48 -34.50
CA LEU A 237 1.24 -30.80 -35.02
C LEU A 237 1.32 -31.66 -36.28
N ASP A 238 2.18 -31.31 -37.23
CA ASP A 238 2.40 -32.08 -38.46
C ASP A 238 2.84 -33.51 -38.14
N ALA A 239 3.72 -33.69 -37.15
CA ALA A 239 4.17 -35.01 -36.71
C ALA A 239 3.03 -35.86 -36.11
N VAL A 240 2.15 -35.26 -35.31
CA VAL A 240 0.99 -35.92 -34.71
C VAL A 240 -0.04 -36.30 -35.78
N LEU A 241 -0.32 -35.39 -36.72
CA LEU A 241 -1.23 -35.66 -37.84
C LEU A 241 -0.68 -36.77 -38.76
N ALA A 242 0.63 -36.77 -39.03
CA ALA A 242 1.29 -37.81 -39.80
C ALA A 242 1.25 -39.19 -39.11
N ALA A 243 1.14 -39.24 -37.77
CA ALA A 243 0.96 -40.47 -37.00
C ALA A 243 -0.47 -41.05 -37.07
N GLY A 244 -1.42 -40.32 -37.68
CA GLY A 244 -2.79 -40.77 -37.93
C GLY A 244 -3.85 -40.21 -36.96
N ASP A 245 -3.46 -39.31 -36.05
CA ASP A 245 -4.42 -38.64 -35.17
C ASP A 245 -5.28 -37.63 -35.94
N SER A 246 -6.53 -37.46 -35.51
CA SER A 246 -7.49 -36.53 -36.13
C SER A 246 -7.90 -35.43 -35.15
N PRO A 247 -7.96 -34.16 -35.58
CA PRO A 247 -8.35 -33.06 -34.70
C PRO A 247 -9.82 -33.17 -34.31
N LEU A 248 -10.11 -32.86 -33.05
CA LEU A 248 -11.46 -32.75 -32.52
C LEU A 248 -11.83 -31.27 -32.38
N ALA A 249 -13.05 -30.92 -32.78
CA ALA A 249 -13.58 -29.58 -32.54
C ALA A 249 -13.84 -29.39 -31.04
N VAL A 250 -13.22 -28.37 -30.46
CA VAL A 250 -13.32 -28.01 -29.05
C VAL A 250 -13.63 -26.53 -28.89
N SER A 251 -14.25 -26.13 -27.78
CA SER A 251 -14.60 -24.72 -27.54
C SER A 251 -13.37 -23.82 -27.29
N GLY A 252 -12.26 -24.39 -26.84
CA GLY A 252 -10.99 -23.69 -26.64
C GLY A 252 -9.90 -24.58 -26.04
N ARG A 253 -8.68 -24.04 -25.97
CA ARG A 253 -7.50 -24.69 -25.37
C ARG A 253 -7.73 -25.02 -23.89
N ARG A 254 -8.41 -24.13 -23.16
CA ARG A 254 -8.84 -24.33 -21.76
C ARG A 254 -10.36 -24.32 -21.68
N ARG A 255 -10.95 -25.41 -21.21
CA ARG A 255 -12.42 -25.61 -21.17
C ARG A 255 -12.82 -26.61 -20.09
N VAL A 256 -14.09 -26.55 -19.66
CA VAL A 256 -14.74 -27.61 -18.87
C VAL A 256 -15.44 -28.57 -19.82
N GLU A 257 -15.13 -29.86 -19.71
CA GLU A 257 -15.78 -30.90 -20.51
C GLU A 257 -17.28 -30.99 -20.19
N GLY A 258 -18.11 -31.19 -21.22
CA GLY A 258 -19.57 -31.24 -21.08
C GLY A 258 -20.27 -29.88 -21.05
N ALA A 259 -19.53 -28.77 -20.95
CA ALA A 259 -20.05 -27.43 -21.19
C ALA A 259 -19.73 -27.01 -22.64
N PRO A 260 -20.65 -26.35 -23.36
CA PRO A 260 -20.37 -25.88 -24.72
C PRO A 260 -19.98 -24.39 -24.76
N GLY A 261 -19.28 -24.02 -25.82
CA GLY A 261 -19.08 -22.64 -26.24
C GLY A 261 -18.48 -21.74 -25.15
N PRO A 262 -18.98 -20.49 -24.99
CA PRO A 262 -18.40 -19.54 -24.05
C PRO A 262 -18.58 -19.97 -22.57
N LEU A 263 -19.63 -20.74 -22.24
CA LEU A 263 -19.82 -21.29 -20.90
C LEU A 263 -18.65 -22.17 -20.47
N ALA A 264 -18.17 -23.02 -21.38
CA ALA A 264 -17.01 -23.89 -21.12
C ALA A 264 -15.74 -23.10 -20.81
N LEU A 265 -15.57 -21.96 -21.47
CA LEU A 265 -14.42 -21.08 -21.31
C LEU A 265 -14.48 -20.32 -19.99
N VAL A 266 -15.64 -19.72 -19.68
CA VAL A 266 -15.85 -18.97 -18.42
C VAL A 266 -15.73 -19.87 -17.20
N LEU A 267 -16.31 -21.08 -17.24
CA LEU A 267 -16.17 -22.06 -16.15
C LEU A 267 -14.72 -22.53 -15.98
N ALA A 268 -13.93 -22.59 -17.05
CA ALA A 268 -12.55 -23.06 -16.97
C ALA A 268 -11.56 -21.95 -16.57
N ALA A 269 -11.85 -20.70 -16.91
CA ALA A 269 -10.96 -19.57 -16.71
C ALA A 269 -10.68 -19.34 -15.20
N PRO A 270 -9.40 -19.23 -14.79
CA PRO A 270 -9.06 -18.96 -13.39
C PRO A 270 -9.28 -17.48 -13.03
N ASP A 271 -9.09 -16.62 -14.04
CA ASP A 271 -9.02 -15.17 -13.93
C ASP A 271 -9.88 -14.54 -15.03
N VAL A 272 -10.27 -13.28 -14.80
CA VAL A 272 -10.96 -12.42 -15.76
C VAL A 272 -10.25 -11.06 -15.81
N GLN A 273 -10.29 -10.40 -16.97
CA GLN A 273 -9.98 -8.98 -17.08
C GLN A 273 -11.20 -8.17 -16.63
N TRP A 274 -11.20 -7.71 -15.39
CA TRP A 274 -12.24 -6.86 -14.82
C TRP A 274 -11.83 -5.40 -14.91
N ALA A 275 -12.49 -4.58 -15.73
CA ALA A 275 -12.19 -3.15 -15.85
C ALA A 275 -10.67 -2.86 -15.99
N GLY A 276 -10.00 -3.60 -16.87
CA GLY A 276 -8.56 -3.46 -17.15
C GLY A 276 -7.60 -4.09 -16.13
N ARG A 277 -8.08 -4.84 -15.12
CA ARG A 277 -7.23 -5.61 -14.21
C ARG A 277 -7.50 -7.11 -14.30
N THR A 278 -6.44 -7.91 -14.15
CA THR A 278 -6.58 -9.35 -13.98
C THR A 278 -6.98 -9.64 -12.53
N VAL A 279 -8.16 -10.22 -12.34
CA VAL A 279 -8.66 -10.66 -11.03
C VAL A 279 -9.11 -12.10 -11.10
N ARG A 280 -9.09 -12.80 -9.96
CA ARG A 280 -9.68 -14.14 -9.87
C ARG A 280 -11.12 -14.11 -10.36
N ASN A 281 -11.45 -15.02 -11.27
CA ASN A 281 -12.75 -15.11 -11.92
C ASN A 281 -13.88 -15.19 -10.86
N PRO A 282 -14.90 -14.32 -10.91
CA PRO A 282 -16.00 -14.33 -9.95
C PRO A 282 -16.73 -15.68 -9.88
N VAL A 283 -16.79 -16.44 -10.97
CA VAL A 283 -17.31 -17.82 -11.01
C VAL A 283 -16.51 -18.75 -10.12
N GLN A 284 -15.17 -18.59 -10.12
CA GLN A 284 -14.25 -19.35 -9.26
C GLN A 284 -14.24 -18.86 -7.81
N ARG A 285 -14.64 -17.60 -7.55
CA ARG A 285 -14.79 -17.05 -6.18
C ARG A 285 -16.02 -17.63 -5.48
N LEU A 286 -17.11 -17.86 -6.21
CA LEU A 286 -18.35 -18.42 -5.66
C LEU A 286 -18.18 -19.87 -5.17
N GLY A 287 -17.24 -20.61 -5.74
CA GLY A 287 -16.86 -21.94 -5.31
C GLY A 287 -16.72 -22.93 -6.46
N SER A 288 -16.30 -24.14 -6.11
CA SER A 288 -16.38 -25.32 -6.99
C SER A 288 -17.76 -25.97 -6.86
N GLY A 289 -18.21 -26.72 -7.87
CA GLY A 289 -19.48 -27.45 -7.81
C GLY A 289 -20.57 -26.89 -8.73
N TRP A 290 -20.18 -26.09 -9.73
CA TRP A 290 -21.06 -25.70 -10.82
C TRP A 290 -21.58 -26.93 -11.57
N VAL A 291 -22.90 -27.00 -11.75
CA VAL A 291 -23.60 -28.07 -12.46
C VAL A 291 -24.13 -27.51 -13.77
N VAL A 292 -23.74 -28.10 -14.90
CA VAL A 292 -24.28 -27.74 -16.22
C VAL A 292 -25.66 -28.39 -16.35
N VAL A 293 -26.70 -27.58 -16.54
CA VAL A 293 -28.10 -28.05 -16.47
C VAL A 293 -28.73 -28.31 -17.86
N ASP A 294 -28.41 -27.51 -18.89
CA ASP A 294 -29.11 -27.59 -20.19
C ASP A 294 -28.28 -27.21 -21.43
N GLY A 295 -26.96 -27.35 -21.40
CA GLY A 295 -26.11 -27.08 -22.58
C GLY A 295 -26.03 -25.60 -22.97
N GLY A 296 -26.58 -24.69 -22.17
CA GLY A 296 -26.35 -23.25 -22.27
C GLY A 296 -26.16 -22.59 -20.90
N ASN A 297 -26.60 -23.27 -19.84
CA ASN A 297 -26.60 -22.73 -18.49
C ASN A 297 -25.86 -23.63 -17.49
N ALA A 298 -25.38 -23.01 -16.42
CA ALA A 298 -24.87 -23.72 -15.25
C ALA A 298 -25.39 -23.09 -13.96
N GLU A 299 -25.57 -23.90 -12.92
CA GLU A 299 -26.06 -23.47 -11.62
C GLU A 299 -25.05 -23.84 -10.53
N HIS A 300 -24.97 -23.01 -9.49
CA HIS A 300 -24.15 -23.26 -8.31
C HIS A 300 -25.05 -23.50 -7.09
N PRO A 301 -25.32 -24.77 -6.72
CA PRO A 301 -26.35 -25.11 -5.73
C PRO A 301 -26.17 -24.45 -4.37
N GLU A 302 -24.93 -24.25 -3.92
CA GLU A 302 -24.64 -23.72 -2.59
C GLU A 302 -24.96 -22.23 -2.46
N THR A 303 -24.78 -21.45 -3.53
CA THR A 303 -25.02 -20.00 -3.51
C THR A 303 -26.29 -19.59 -4.26
N GLY A 304 -26.90 -20.50 -5.04
CA GLY A 304 -28.01 -20.19 -5.94
C GLY A 304 -27.61 -19.32 -7.14
N ALA A 305 -26.32 -19.13 -7.39
CA ALA A 305 -25.85 -18.36 -8.54
C ALA A 305 -26.02 -19.17 -9.84
N SER A 306 -26.22 -18.50 -10.96
CA SER A 306 -26.33 -19.13 -12.27
C SER A 306 -25.47 -18.45 -13.32
N LEU A 307 -25.12 -19.20 -14.36
CA LEU A 307 -24.47 -18.74 -15.57
C LEU A 307 -25.42 -18.99 -16.73
N VAL A 308 -25.73 -17.94 -17.49
CA VAL A 308 -26.66 -18.01 -18.62
C VAL A 308 -25.95 -17.52 -19.88
N SER A 309 -25.85 -18.37 -20.90
CA SER A 309 -25.28 -17.95 -22.18
C SER A 309 -26.29 -17.10 -22.94
N THR A 310 -25.95 -15.83 -23.21
CA THR A 310 -26.85 -14.88 -23.89
C THR A 310 -26.42 -14.53 -25.32
N GLY A 311 -25.38 -15.20 -25.82
CA GLY A 311 -24.91 -15.06 -27.19
C GLY A 311 -23.81 -16.07 -27.53
N SER A 312 -23.10 -15.85 -28.64
CA SER A 312 -21.99 -16.70 -29.05
C SER A 312 -20.71 -16.49 -28.23
N THR A 313 -20.57 -15.34 -27.57
CA THR A 313 -19.38 -15.00 -26.76
C THR A 313 -19.71 -14.59 -25.33
N THR A 314 -20.95 -14.25 -25.00
CA THR A 314 -21.29 -13.69 -23.68
C THR A 314 -21.96 -14.70 -22.77
N VAL A 315 -21.52 -14.72 -21.51
CA VAL A 315 -22.15 -15.47 -20.41
C VAL A 315 -22.50 -14.48 -19.31
N GLU A 316 -23.76 -14.43 -18.90
CA GLU A 316 -24.21 -13.66 -17.75
C GLU A 316 -24.01 -14.45 -16.46
N LEU A 317 -23.21 -13.92 -15.55
CA LEU A 317 -23.19 -14.37 -14.16
C LEU A 317 -24.31 -13.69 -13.39
N ARG A 318 -25.25 -14.49 -12.86
CA ARG A 318 -26.38 -14.03 -12.06
C ARG A 318 -26.20 -14.47 -10.62
N VAL A 319 -26.22 -13.52 -9.69
CA VAL A 319 -25.93 -13.75 -8.28
C VAL A 319 -27.09 -13.26 -7.41
N PRO A 320 -27.78 -14.14 -6.67
CA PRO A 320 -28.84 -13.72 -5.76
C PRO A 320 -28.24 -12.95 -4.57
N LEU A 321 -28.76 -11.74 -4.34
CA LEU A 321 -28.28 -10.84 -3.27
C LEU A 321 -29.17 -10.87 -2.02
N GLY A 322 -30.28 -11.61 -2.07
CA GLY A 322 -31.29 -11.66 -1.02
C GLY A 322 -32.18 -10.42 -0.95
N PRO A 323 -33.29 -10.50 -0.20
CA PRO A 323 -34.33 -9.49 -0.21
C PRO A 323 -33.94 -8.23 0.56
N VAL A 324 -34.44 -7.08 0.09
CA VAL A 324 -34.46 -5.80 0.83
C VAL A 324 -35.86 -5.25 0.79
N GLN A 325 -36.41 -4.89 1.95
CA GLN A 325 -37.78 -4.39 2.08
C GLN A 325 -38.83 -5.29 1.39
N GLY A 326 -38.60 -6.60 1.38
CA GLY A 326 -39.48 -7.60 0.77
C GLY A 326 -39.33 -7.80 -0.75
N ALA A 327 -38.41 -7.10 -1.41
CA ALA A 327 -38.10 -7.27 -2.83
C ALA A 327 -36.81 -8.07 -3.03
N GLU A 328 -36.88 -9.15 -3.82
CA GLU A 328 -35.69 -9.93 -4.23
C GLU A 328 -34.77 -9.12 -5.14
N ARG A 329 -33.46 -9.34 -4.98
CA ARG A 329 -32.42 -8.64 -5.74
C ARG A 329 -31.47 -9.64 -6.37
N GLU A 330 -31.06 -9.35 -7.59
CA GLU A 330 -30.10 -10.13 -8.36
C GLU A 330 -29.04 -9.20 -8.95
N LEU A 331 -27.77 -9.59 -8.83
CA LEU A 331 -26.67 -8.97 -9.58
C LEU A 331 -26.48 -9.73 -10.89
N VAL A 332 -26.46 -9.03 -12.01
CA VAL A 332 -26.19 -9.59 -13.33
C VAL A 332 -24.89 -9.00 -13.87
N VAL A 333 -23.91 -9.84 -14.16
CA VAL A 333 -22.60 -9.45 -14.71
C VAL A 333 -22.37 -10.17 -16.04
N PRO A 334 -22.50 -9.47 -17.18
CA PRO A 334 -22.07 -9.99 -18.47
C PRO A 334 -20.56 -10.18 -18.52
N ILE A 335 -20.13 -11.40 -18.86
CA ILE A 335 -18.72 -11.78 -19.05
C ILE A 335 -18.52 -12.13 -20.53
N ASP A 336 -17.63 -11.41 -21.22
CA ASP A 336 -17.28 -11.68 -22.60
C ASP A 336 -16.17 -12.74 -22.69
N ALA A 337 -16.48 -13.82 -23.38
CA ALA A 337 -15.59 -14.93 -23.70
C ALA A 337 -15.45 -15.06 -25.23
N GLY A 338 -14.97 -13.97 -25.84
CA GLY A 338 -14.69 -13.90 -27.28
C GLY A 338 -13.62 -14.87 -27.78
N THR A 339 -13.30 -14.79 -29.06
CA THR A 339 -12.40 -15.74 -29.75
C THR A 339 -11.00 -15.83 -29.16
N ALA A 340 -10.47 -14.73 -28.61
CA ALA A 340 -9.18 -14.72 -27.93
C ALA A 340 -9.15 -15.62 -26.67
N VAL A 341 -10.29 -15.78 -25.99
CA VAL A 341 -10.38 -16.63 -24.80
C VAL A 341 -10.21 -18.10 -25.17
N ALA A 342 -10.73 -18.51 -26.33
CA ALA A 342 -10.56 -19.87 -26.83
C ALA A 342 -9.08 -20.23 -27.07
N THR A 343 -8.20 -19.25 -27.32
CA THR A 343 -6.76 -19.46 -27.53
C THR A 343 -5.91 -19.21 -26.28
N GLY A 344 -6.53 -18.83 -25.15
CA GLY A 344 -5.89 -18.72 -23.84
C GLY A 344 -5.98 -17.34 -23.16
N ALA A 345 -6.65 -16.35 -23.76
CA ALA A 345 -6.91 -15.08 -23.08
C ALA A 345 -7.90 -15.25 -21.91
N ALA A 346 -7.86 -14.34 -20.95
CA ALA A 346 -8.85 -14.29 -19.89
C ALA A 346 -10.17 -13.67 -20.39
N PRO A 347 -11.35 -14.16 -19.96
CA PRO A 347 -12.63 -13.49 -20.21
C PRO A 347 -12.65 -12.05 -19.69
N VAL A 348 -13.49 -11.21 -20.28
CA VAL A 348 -13.47 -9.76 -20.04
C VAL A 348 -14.80 -9.28 -19.45
N VAL A 349 -14.71 -8.47 -18.40
CA VAL A 349 -15.80 -7.61 -17.91
C VAL A 349 -15.34 -6.17 -18.14
N GLY A 350 -15.93 -5.49 -19.11
CA GLY A 350 -15.56 -4.13 -19.49
C GLY A 350 -15.80 -3.11 -18.36
N VAL A 351 -15.16 -1.94 -18.46
CA VAL A 351 -15.25 -0.87 -17.43
C VAL A 351 -16.69 -0.43 -17.21
N ASP A 352 -17.43 -0.12 -18.28
CA ASP A 352 -18.82 0.34 -18.19
C ASP A 352 -19.75 -0.76 -17.65
N VAL A 353 -19.55 -1.99 -18.11
CA VAL A 353 -20.31 -3.18 -17.63
C VAL A 353 -20.08 -3.40 -16.14
N ALA A 354 -18.83 -3.33 -15.68
CA ALA A 354 -18.50 -3.44 -14.27
C ALA A 354 -19.14 -2.28 -13.48
N ALA A 355 -19.01 -1.04 -13.95
CA ALA A 355 -19.56 0.13 -13.29
C ALA A 355 -21.08 0.03 -13.14
N ASP A 356 -21.81 -0.36 -14.19
CA ASP A 356 -23.27 -0.49 -14.17
C ASP A 356 -23.73 -1.61 -13.21
N ALA A 357 -23.10 -2.78 -13.27
CA ALA A 357 -23.40 -3.87 -12.34
C ALA A 357 -23.15 -3.45 -10.88
N MET A 358 -22.07 -2.69 -10.64
CA MET A 358 -21.73 -2.21 -9.30
C MET A 358 -22.64 -1.07 -8.82
N ARG A 359 -23.18 -0.24 -9.71
CA ARG A 359 -24.21 0.75 -9.35
C ARG A 359 -25.51 0.10 -8.88
N VAL A 360 -25.89 -1.04 -9.48
CA VAL A 360 -27.03 -1.84 -9.01
C VAL A 360 -26.77 -2.36 -7.59
N LEU A 361 -25.58 -2.92 -7.34
CA LEU A 361 -25.18 -3.40 -6.02
C LEU A 361 -25.20 -2.28 -4.97
N LEU A 362 -24.62 -1.13 -5.31
CA LEU A 362 -24.53 0.05 -4.46
C LEU A 362 -25.90 0.65 -4.15
N THR A 363 -26.77 0.79 -5.15
CA THR A 363 -28.15 1.27 -4.95
C THR A 363 -28.93 0.32 -4.05
N GLY A 364 -28.72 -0.99 -4.23
CA GLY A 364 -29.27 -2.01 -3.35
C GLY A 364 -28.76 -1.87 -1.91
N ALA A 365 -27.47 -1.61 -1.71
CA ALA A 365 -26.87 -1.41 -0.39
C ALA A 365 -27.45 -0.18 0.33
N ALA A 366 -27.82 0.87 -0.42
CA ALA A 366 -28.48 2.07 0.09
C ALA A 366 -29.99 1.91 0.37
N GLY A 367 -30.57 0.72 0.21
CA GLY A 367 -32.01 0.49 0.44
C GLY A 367 -32.89 0.67 -0.79
N GLY A 368 -32.31 0.73 -1.99
CA GLY A 368 -33.03 0.65 -3.27
C GLY A 368 -33.15 1.97 -4.05
N SER A 369 -32.79 3.10 -3.44
CA SER A 369 -32.71 4.39 -4.13
C SER A 369 -31.60 5.26 -3.54
N VAL A 370 -30.99 6.08 -4.37
CA VAL A 370 -29.96 7.05 -3.98
C VAL A 370 -30.34 8.44 -4.51
N PRO A 371 -30.04 9.54 -3.78
CA PRO A 371 -30.22 10.89 -4.28
C PRO A 371 -29.33 11.18 -5.50
N SER A 372 -29.66 12.22 -6.27
CA SER A 372 -28.80 12.71 -7.34
C SER A 372 -27.56 13.39 -6.77
N VAL A 373 -26.45 13.30 -7.51
CA VAL A 373 -25.19 13.98 -7.19
C VAL A 373 -25.04 15.20 -8.10
N GLN A 374 -24.66 16.33 -7.51
CA GLN A 374 -24.32 17.57 -8.21
C GLN A 374 -22.97 18.05 -7.67
N ASP A 375 -21.99 18.23 -8.56
CA ASP A 375 -20.64 18.68 -8.20
C ASP A 375 -20.04 17.90 -7.01
N GLY A 376 -20.13 16.56 -7.06
CA GLY A 376 -19.64 15.66 -6.02
C GLY A 376 -20.43 15.70 -4.71
N THR A 377 -21.59 16.35 -4.67
CA THR A 377 -22.43 16.52 -3.48
C THR A 377 -23.80 15.85 -3.65
N ALA A 378 -24.22 15.08 -2.65
CA ALA A 378 -25.57 14.53 -2.52
C ALA A 378 -26.26 15.10 -1.29
N THR A 379 -27.53 15.49 -1.43
CA THR A 379 -28.35 16.03 -0.33
C THR A 379 -29.64 15.25 -0.19
N LEU A 380 -30.04 14.94 1.04
CA LEU A 380 -31.35 14.38 1.36
C LEU A 380 -31.91 14.92 2.67
N ASP A 381 -33.23 15.00 2.74
CA ASP A 381 -33.96 15.27 3.98
C ASP A 381 -34.46 13.95 4.57
N VAL A 382 -34.25 13.78 5.86
CA VAL A 382 -34.55 12.55 6.62
C VAL A 382 -35.21 12.91 7.95
N THR A 383 -35.96 11.96 8.52
CA THR A 383 -36.55 12.14 9.84
C THR A 383 -35.78 11.33 10.87
N TRP A 384 -35.20 12.02 11.85
CA TRP A 384 -34.75 11.39 13.08
C TRP A 384 -35.93 11.18 14.01
N SER A 385 -36.06 9.98 14.58
CA SER A 385 -37.05 9.70 15.62
C SER A 385 -36.39 9.03 16.84
N PRO A 386 -36.87 9.32 18.06
CA PRO A 386 -36.44 8.60 19.26
C PRO A 386 -36.68 7.08 19.17
N ALA A 387 -37.68 6.64 18.40
CA ALA A 387 -37.94 5.23 18.14
C ALA A 387 -36.81 4.58 17.33
N LEU A 388 -36.35 5.23 16.25
CA LEU A 388 -35.19 4.77 15.48
C LEU A 388 -33.94 4.63 16.37
N ALA A 389 -33.69 5.62 17.22
CA ALA A 389 -32.59 5.58 18.18
C ALA A 389 -32.71 4.41 19.17
N ALA A 390 -33.92 4.14 19.68
CA ALA A 390 -34.17 3.03 20.58
C ALA A 390 -34.00 1.66 19.88
N ASP A 391 -34.52 1.52 18.67
CA ASP A 391 -34.37 0.31 17.86
C ASP A 391 -32.91 0.05 17.55
N HIS A 392 -32.15 1.09 17.15
CA HIS A 392 -30.71 0.99 16.90
C HIS A 392 -29.96 0.56 18.15
N ALA A 393 -30.30 1.14 19.30
CA ALA A 393 -29.68 0.76 20.57
C ALA A 393 -29.96 -0.71 20.95
N ALA A 394 -31.18 -1.19 20.67
CA ALA A 394 -31.61 -2.55 20.96
C ALA A 394 -30.89 -3.60 20.09
N VAL A 395 -30.75 -3.35 18.79
CA VAL A 395 -30.10 -4.31 17.87
C VAL A 395 -28.57 -4.33 17.96
N THR A 396 -27.96 -3.33 18.62
CA THR A 396 -26.51 -3.23 18.76
C THR A 396 -25.98 -4.09 19.92
N SER A 397 -26.22 -3.69 21.18
CA SER A 397 -25.77 -4.47 22.37
C SER A 397 -26.85 -4.66 23.44
N GLY A 398 -28.07 -4.13 23.23
CA GLY A 398 -29.16 -4.21 24.19
C GLY A 398 -28.92 -3.43 25.50
N HIS A 399 -27.85 -2.63 25.59
CA HIS A 399 -27.53 -1.81 26.77
C HIS A 399 -28.40 -0.55 26.93
N GLY A 400 -29.30 -0.26 25.99
CA GLY A 400 -30.27 0.85 26.07
C GLY A 400 -29.69 2.25 25.89
N THR A 401 -28.36 2.41 25.85
CA THR A 401 -27.70 3.69 25.53
C THR A 401 -27.66 3.87 24.02
N VAL A 402 -28.03 5.05 23.50
CA VAL A 402 -27.99 5.33 22.06
C VAL A 402 -26.58 5.80 21.70
N ALA A 403 -25.93 5.09 20.77
CA ALA A 403 -24.65 5.49 20.21
C ALA A 403 -24.85 6.62 19.18
N PRO A 404 -24.00 7.67 19.19
CA PRO A 404 -23.97 8.67 18.11
C PRO A 404 -23.93 8.09 16.70
N ASP A 405 -23.31 6.91 16.52
CA ASP A 405 -23.28 6.19 15.25
C ASP A 405 -24.67 5.91 14.65
N ALA A 406 -25.75 5.97 15.43
CA ALA A 406 -27.11 5.87 14.88
C ALA A 406 -27.40 6.93 13.80
N LEU A 407 -26.68 8.06 13.80
CA LEU A 407 -26.81 9.10 12.77
C LEU A 407 -26.26 8.68 11.41
N VAL A 408 -25.24 7.81 11.35
CA VAL A 408 -24.66 7.40 10.05
C VAL A 408 -25.66 6.64 9.20
N GLY A 409 -26.58 5.92 9.84
CA GLY A 409 -27.61 5.15 9.13
C GLY A 409 -28.52 6.03 8.27
N LEU A 410 -28.72 7.28 8.67
CA LEU A 410 -29.47 8.26 7.88
C LEU A 410 -28.69 8.80 6.67
N ALA A 411 -27.36 8.67 6.68
CA ALA A 411 -26.49 9.22 5.66
C ALA A 411 -26.14 8.25 4.51
N TRP A 412 -26.38 6.95 4.70
CA TRP A 412 -25.98 5.94 3.70
C TRP A 412 -26.43 6.21 2.27
N PRO A 413 -27.68 6.61 2.00
CA PRO A 413 -28.10 6.90 0.63
C PRO A 413 -27.25 7.99 -0.04
N ALA A 414 -26.93 9.08 0.67
CA ALA A 414 -26.08 10.14 0.12
C ALA A 414 -24.61 9.72 0.00
N VAL A 415 -24.07 9.01 0.98
CA VAL A 415 -22.67 8.50 0.92
C VAL A 415 -22.51 7.56 -0.27
N PHE A 416 -23.42 6.59 -0.44
CA PHE A 416 -23.39 5.69 -1.58
C PHE A 416 -23.61 6.44 -2.90
N ALA A 417 -24.52 7.41 -2.98
CA ALA A 417 -24.70 8.24 -4.17
C ALA A 417 -23.36 8.86 -4.63
N VAL A 418 -22.65 9.48 -3.69
CA VAL A 418 -21.34 10.10 -3.93
C VAL A 418 -20.30 9.09 -4.40
N ILE A 419 -20.22 7.91 -3.77
CA ILE A 419 -19.30 6.84 -4.19
C ILE A 419 -19.65 6.33 -5.61
N GLY A 420 -20.94 6.22 -5.93
CA GLY A 420 -21.42 5.74 -7.22
C GLY A 420 -21.14 6.69 -8.39
N ASP A 421 -21.03 7.99 -8.09
CA ASP A 421 -20.69 9.05 -9.04
C ASP A 421 -19.18 9.38 -9.08
N ALA A 422 -18.43 8.96 -8.06
CA ALA A 422 -17.00 9.25 -7.96
C ALA A 422 -16.19 8.74 -9.16
N THR A 423 -15.30 9.60 -9.65
CA THR A 423 -14.38 9.31 -10.75
C THR A 423 -12.93 9.59 -10.34
N THR A 424 -12.00 8.90 -10.99
CA THR A 424 -10.57 9.22 -10.90
C THR A 424 -10.25 10.53 -11.61
N SER A 425 -9.04 11.07 -11.42
CA SER A 425 -8.55 12.23 -12.18
C SER A 425 -8.55 12.02 -13.70
N ALA A 426 -8.48 10.77 -14.17
CA ALA A 426 -8.59 10.38 -15.57
C ALA A 426 -10.04 10.16 -16.05
N GLY A 427 -11.05 10.40 -15.21
CA GLY A 427 -12.47 10.26 -15.55
C GLY A 427 -13.02 8.84 -15.46
N HIS A 428 -12.22 7.85 -15.04
CA HIS A 428 -12.71 6.47 -14.88
C HIS A 428 -13.62 6.33 -13.65
N PRO A 429 -14.73 5.58 -13.76
CA PRO A 429 -15.64 5.35 -12.64
C PRO A 429 -14.95 4.54 -11.54
N VAL A 430 -15.06 5.00 -10.28
CA VAL A 430 -14.50 4.28 -9.12
C VAL A 430 -15.36 3.09 -8.72
N VAL A 431 -16.68 3.20 -8.95
CA VAL A 431 -17.68 2.19 -8.58
C VAL A 431 -17.42 0.81 -9.19
N GLU A 432 -16.63 0.69 -10.27
CA GLU A 432 -16.23 -0.60 -10.86
C GLU A 432 -15.59 -1.58 -9.85
N GLY A 433 -14.97 -1.04 -8.80
CA GLY A 433 -14.32 -1.79 -7.74
C GLY A 433 -15.20 -2.11 -6.53
N MET A 434 -16.51 -1.85 -6.58
CA MET A 434 -17.41 -1.97 -5.41
C MET A 434 -17.37 -3.35 -4.73
N LEU A 435 -17.16 -4.45 -5.47
CA LEU A 435 -17.01 -5.79 -4.88
C LEU A 435 -15.82 -5.91 -3.91
N ASP A 436 -14.79 -5.10 -4.11
CA ASP A 436 -13.59 -5.09 -3.30
C ASP A 436 -13.55 -3.87 -2.36
N LEU A 437 -14.65 -3.12 -2.24
CA LEU A 437 -14.80 -1.97 -1.36
C LEU A 437 -14.81 -2.41 0.10
N VAL A 438 -13.98 -1.77 0.91
CA VAL A 438 -13.91 -1.96 2.36
C VAL A 438 -14.08 -0.61 3.03
N HIS A 439 -14.92 -0.53 4.07
CA HIS A 439 -14.99 0.64 4.94
C HIS A 439 -13.73 0.64 5.83
N LEU A 440 -12.80 1.57 5.59
CA LEU A 440 -11.51 1.61 6.28
C LEU A 440 -11.66 2.18 7.69
N ASP A 441 -12.26 3.36 7.74
CA ASP A 441 -12.43 4.12 8.97
C ASP A 441 -13.60 5.08 8.86
N HIS A 442 -14.09 5.41 10.05
CA HIS A 442 -15.26 6.25 10.28
C HIS A 442 -14.91 7.21 11.41
N ALA A 443 -15.18 8.49 11.19
CA ALA A 443 -15.04 9.53 12.18
C ALA A 443 -16.35 10.29 12.34
N LEU A 444 -16.71 10.64 13.57
CA LEU A 444 -17.93 11.36 13.91
C LEU A 444 -17.66 12.40 14.99
N THR A 445 -18.26 13.58 14.83
CA THR A 445 -18.42 14.55 15.90
C THR A 445 -19.89 14.87 16.09
N THR A 446 -20.31 15.08 17.32
CA THR A 446 -21.68 15.50 17.63
C THR A 446 -21.74 16.31 18.90
N ASP A 447 -22.70 17.23 18.97
CA ASP A 447 -23.03 17.94 20.18
C ASP A 447 -24.17 17.33 21.01
N GLY A 448 -24.66 16.18 20.59
CA GLY A 448 -25.75 15.45 21.21
C GLY A 448 -26.76 15.02 20.15
N LEU A 449 -27.56 14.01 20.49
CA LEU A 449 -28.62 13.52 19.64
C LEU A 449 -29.92 14.28 19.91
N PRO A 450 -30.76 14.55 18.89
CA PRO A 450 -32.07 15.14 19.12
C PRO A 450 -32.93 14.23 20.02
N SER A 451 -33.57 14.82 21.03
CA SER A 451 -34.40 14.08 21.99
C SER A 451 -35.85 13.89 21.55
N VAL A 452 -36.25 14.56 20.47
CA VAL A 452 -37.60 14.53 19.89
C VAL A 452 -37.49 14.15 18.42
N GLU A 453 -38.63 13.90 17.77
CA GLU A 453 -38.65 13.77 16.32
C GLU A 453 -38.16 15.06 15.67
N THR A 454 -37.27 14.95 14.67
CA THR A 454 -36.59 16.10 14.07
C THR A 454 -36.35 15.83 12.59
N SER A 455 -36.69 16.80 11.74
CA SER A 455 -36.29 16.79 10.33
C SER A 455 -34.83 17.20 10.23
N LEU A 456 -34.00 16.35 9.65
CA LEU A 456 -32.58 16.60 9.44
C LEU A 456 -32.29 16.70 7.95
N THR A 457 -31.39 17.59 7.58
CA THR A 457 -30.80 17.65 6.24
C THR A 457 -29.41 17.03 6.30
N VAL A 458 -29.17 16.02 5.46
CA VAL A 458 -27.88 15.36 5.29
C VAL A 458 -27.24 15.84 3.99
N VAL A 459 -25.98 16.26 4.06
CA VAL A 459 -25.17 16.65 2.91
C VAL A 459 -23.88 15.82 2.91
N ALA A 460 -23.73 14.92 1.94
CA ALA A 460 -22.49 14.17 1.72
C ALA A 460 -21.71 14.76 0.54
N ARG A 461 -20.39 14.89 0.67
CA ARG A 461 -19.50 15.49 -0.32
C ARG A 461 -18.28 14.60 -0.56
N LEU A 462 -17.93 14.40 -1.82
CA LEU A 462 -16.67 13.75 -2.19
C LEU A 462 -15.51 14.67 -1.79
N SER A 463 -14.66 14.23 -0.86
CA SER A 463 -13.50 15.01 -0.42
C SER A 463 -12.19 14.56 -1.08
N GLY A 464 -12.09 13.30 -1.54
CA GLY A 464 -10.93 12.85 -2.28
C GLY A 464 -11.06 11.44 -2.86
N VAL A 465 -10.32 11.20 -3.95
CA VAL A 465 -10.09 9.87 -4.55
C VAL A 465 -8.60 9.73 -4.80
N GLU A 466 -7.95 8.84 -4.06
CA GLU A 466 -6.49 8.70 -4.08
C GLU A 466 -6.08 7.23 -4.17
N ASP A 467 -5.13 6.91 -5.06
CA ASP A 467 -4.54 5.58 -5.14
C ASP A 467 -3.39 5.49 -4.12
N THR A 468 -3.60 4.71 -3.05
CA THR A 468 -2.70 4.59 -1.90
C THR A 468 -2.04 3.22 -1.84
N ASP A 469 -1.09 3.03 -0.93
CA ASP A 469 -0.44 1.73 -0.67
C ASP A 469 -1.41 0.62 -0.20
N LEU A 470 -2.57 0.99 0.34
CA LEU A 470 -3.65 0.05 0.70
C LEU A 470 -4.60 -0.29 -0.46
N GLY A 471 -4.68 0.60 -1.46
CA GLY A 471 -5.70 0.59 -2.51
C GLY A 471 -6.24 1.99 -2.78
N ARG A 472 -7.31 2.09 -3.56
CA ARG A 472 -7.91 3.38 -3.88
C ARG A 472 -8.82 3.81 -2.75
N VAL A 473 -8.45 4.88 -2.08
CA VAL A 473 -9.22 5.47 -0.99
C VAL A 473 -10.18 6.51 -1.54
N VAL A 474 -11.46 6.35 -1.24
CA VAL A 474 -12.55 7.30 -1.51
C VAL A 474 -12.95 7.91 -0.17
N SER A 475 -12.79 9.22 -0.04
CA SER A 475 -13.13 9.96 1.16
C SER A 475 -14.41 10.76 0.94
N VAL A 476 -15.35 10.64 1.88
CA VAL A 476 -16.65 11.31 1.85
C VAL A 476 -16.88 12.02 3.18
N ASP A 477 -17.09 13.33 3.12
CA ASP A 477 -17.43 14.16 4.27
C ASP A 477 -18.95 14.34 4.34
N VAL A 478 -19.54 14.18 5.51
CA VAL A 478 -20.99 14.30 5.73
C VAL A 478 -21.28 15.34 6.80
N GLU A 479 -22.22 16.22 6.52
CA GLU A 479 -22.81 17.15 7.50
C GLU A 479 -24.28 16.82 7.70
N ILE A 480 -24.71 16.72 8.95
CA ILE A 480 -26.10 16.50 9.33
C ILE A 480 -26.56 17.70 10.15
N SER A 481 -27.62 18.37 9.72
CA SER A 481 -28.10 19.61 10.34
C SER A 481 -29.61 19.63 10.57
N ASP A 482 -30.04 20.36 11.61
CA ASP A 482 -31.43 20.71 11.89
C ASP A 482 -31.61 22.21 11.61
N ALA A 483 -32.40 22.56 10.59
CA ALA A 483 -32.66 23.93 10.17
C ALA A 483 -31.38 24.79 10.04
N GLY A 484 -30.29 24.20 9.53
CA GLY A 484 -28.98 24.85 9.36
C GLY A 484 -28.06 24.83 10.59
N THR A 485 -28.52 24.28 11.72
CA THR A 485 -27.68 24.02 12.90
C THR A 485 -27.06 22.64 12.80
N VAL A 486 -25.72 22.54 12.77
CA VAL A 486 -25.02 21.26 12.67
C VAL A 486 -25.27 20.40 13.91
N VAL A 487 -25.80 19.20 13.69
CA VAL A 487 -26.03 18.16 14.70
C VAL A 487 -24.83 17.22 14.79
N ALA A 488 -24.28 16.84 13.62
CA ALA A 488 -23.10 16.02 13.52
C ALA A 488 -22.32 16.26 12.23
N THR A 489 -21.02 15.97 12.29
CA THR A 489 -20.16 15.85 11.11
C THR A 489 -19.54 14.47 11.09
N LEU A 490 -19.45 13.86 9.91
CA LEU A 490 -18.84 12.55 9.72
C LEU A 490 -17.78 12.64 8.63
N ALA A 491 -16.75 11.82 8.74
CA ALA A 491 -15.79 11.58 7.67
C ALA A 491 -15.65 10.06 7.47
N GLU A 492 -15.96 9.61 6.26
CA GLU A 492 -15.94 8.20 5.88
C GLU A 492 -14.83 7.96 4.87
N ARG A 493 -13.99 6.95 5.11
CA ARG A 493 -13.00 6.50 4.13
C ARG A 493 -13.27 5.07 3.72
N PHE A 494 -13.42 4.85 2.42
CA PHE A 494 -13.58 3.52 1.82
C PHE A 494 -12.38 3.19 0.95
N CYS A 495 -11.99 1.92 0.89
CA CYS A 495 -10.88 1.46 0.08
C CYS A 495 -11.32 0.41 -0.91
N VAL A 496 -11.16 0.70 -2.20
CA VAL A 496 -11.21 -0.29 -3.26
C VAL A 496 -9.86 -1.01 -3.30
N ARG A 497 -9.83 -2.25 -2.81
CA ARG A 497 -8.60 -3.06 -2.80
C ARG A 497 -8.15 -3.39 -4.22
N GLY A 498 -6.83 -3.53 -4.41
CA GLY A 498 -6.24 -3.89 -5.70
C GLY A 498 -6.09 -2.73 -6.69
N ARG A 499 -6.41 -1.49 -6.29
CA ARG A 499 -6.10 -0.24 -7.01
C ARG A 499 -5.06 0.56 -6.22
N ALA A 500 -3.88 -0.02 -6.02
CA ALA A 500 -2.84 0.58 -5.18
C ALA A 500 -1.95 1.57 -5.94
N GLY A 501 -1.53 2.63 -5.25
CA GLY A 501 -0.51 3.58 -5.68
C GLY A 501 0.71 3.54 -4.76
N SER A 502 1.60 4.51 -4.90
CA SER A 502 2.81 4.63 -4.06
C SER A 502 2.64 5.54 -2.85
N THR A 503 1.51 6.25 -2.73
CA THR A 503 1.25 7.20 -1.65
C THR A 503 0.73 6.47 -0.41
N PRO A 504 1.23 6.73 0.80
CA PRO A 504 0.65 6.17 2.02
C PRO A 504 -0.79 6.66 2.25
N ALA A 505 -1.70 5.77 2.67
CA ALA A 505 -3.11 6.15 2.89
C ALA A 505 -3.36 7.17 4.02
N GLY A 506 -2.38 7.39 4.90
CA GLY A 506 -2.47 8.30 6.04
C GLY A 506 -3.42 7.83 7.15
N ASP A 507 -3.16 8.33 8.37
CA ASP A 507 -4.01 8.04 9.53
C ASP A 507 -5.19 9.03 9.61
N PRO A 508 -6.38 8.58 10.01
CA PRO A 508 -7.52 9.49 10.20
C PRO A 508 -7.31 10.37 11.43
N ALA A 509 -7.92 11.55 11.44
CA ALA A 509 -7.89 12.44 12.59
C ALA A 509 -8.50 11.75 13.82
N ARG A 510 -7.86 11.87 14.98
CA ARG A 510 -8.32 11.22 16.22
C ARG A 510 -9.57 11.89 16.81
N ALA A 511 -10.41 11.10 17.46
CA ALA A 511 -11.66 11.51 18.11
C ALA A 511 -12.53 12.47 17.28
N GLY A 512 -12.82 12.10 16.03
CA GLY A 512 -13.62 12.89 15.11
C GLY A 512 -12.93 14.16 14.59
N GLY A 513 -11.64 14.35 14.86
CA GLY A 513 -10.94 15.61 14.57
C GLY A 513 -11.19 16.71 15.60
N ARG A 514 -11.72 16.39 16.80
CA ARG A 514 -11.95 17.35 17.89
C ARG A 514 -10.80 17.53 18.86
N LEU A 515 -9.67 16.87 18.61
CA LEU A 515 -8.49 17.03 19.47
C LEU A 515 -7.69 18.27 19.05
N ASP A 516 -7.46 19.16 20.02
CA ASP A 516 -6.61 20.34 19.89
C ASP A 516 -5.41 20.18 20.84
N ASP A 517 -5.40 20.88 21.97
CA ASP A 517 -4.38 20.82 23.03
C ASP A 517 -4.67 19.72 24.06
N ALA A 518 -4.76 18.47 23.58
CA ALA A 518 -4.93 17.32 24.47
C ALA A 518 -3.62 17.05 25.24
N ARG A 519 -3.71 16.99 26.57
CA ARG A 519 -2.58 16.66 27.45
C ARG A 519 -2.53 15.17 27.69
N ASP A 520 -1.36 14.57 27.47
CA ASP A 520 -1.14 13.16 27.77
C ASP A 520 -1.24 12.89 29.27
N THR A 521 -1.81 11.73 29.60
CA THR A 521 -1.89 11.20 30.97
C THR A 521 -1.45 9.75 31.00
N PRO A 522 -0.97 9.24 32.15
CA PRO A 522 -0.76 7.80 32.30
C PRO A 522 -2.05 7.03 32.00
N ARG A 523 -1.89 5.92 31.26
CA ARG A 523 -2.99 5.04 30.86
C ARG A 523 -3.78 4.58 32.09
N LYS A 524 -5.09 4.76 32.06
CA LYS A 524 -6.01 4.30 33.12
C LYS A 524 -7.21 3.60 32.50
N GLY A 525 -7.47 2.35 32.89
CA GLY A 525 -8.65 1.61 32.43
C GLY A 525 -9.95 2.32 32.80
N ARG A 526 -10.87 2.42 31.83
CA ARG A 526 -12.18 3.06 31.98
C ARG A 526 -13.34 2.12 31.70
N ALA A 527 -13.19 1.21 30.74
CA ALA A 527 -14.22 0.23 30.41
C ALA A 527 -13.59 -1.09 29.97
N THR A 528 -14.25 -2.19 30.30
CA THR A 528 -13.97 -3.51 29.74
C THR A 528 -15.29 -4.23 29.52
N ALA A 529 -15.48 -4.86 28.37
CA ALA A 529 -16.68 -5.65 28.09
C ALA A 529 -16.36 -6.87 27.22
N ARG A 530 -17.22 -7.87 27.33
CA ARG A 530 -17.26 -9.01 26.40
C ARG A 530 -18.55 -8.92 25.61
N LEU A 531 -18.43 -8.75 24.31
CA LEU A 531 -19.53 -8.63 23.37
C LEU A 531 -19.64 -9.91 22.54
N GLN A 532 -20.84 -10.19 22.04
CA GLN A 532 -21.09 -11.30 21.13
C GLN A 532 -21.65 -10.70 19.83
N ALA A 533 -20.97 -10.93 18.71
CA ALA A 533 -21.47 -10.53 17.40
C ALA A 533 -22.80 -11.25 17.11
N PRO A 534 -23.80 -10.58 16.52
CA PRO A 534 -25.05 -11.23 16.15
C PRO A 534 -24.78 -12.42 15.23
N ALA A 535 -25.58 -13.48 15.39
CA ALA A 535 -25.56 -14.60 14.46
C ALA A 535 -26.26 -14.27 13.13
N ASP A 536 -27.17 -13.29 13.16
CA ASP A 536 -27.90 -12.76 12.01
C ASP A 536 -27.83 -11.23 12.04
N LEU A 537 -27.43 -10.63 10.93
CA LEU A 537 -27.19 -9.20 10.77
C LEU A 537 -28.36 -8.48 10.12
N SER A 538 -29.43 -9.19 9.76
CA SER A 538 -30.61 -8.64 9.07
C SER A 538 -31.30 -7.55 9.90
N ALA A 539 -31.38 -7.73 11.23
CA ALA A 539 -31.97 -6.72 12.11
C ALA A 539 -31.14 -5.42 12.15
N PHE A 540 -29.81 -5.55 12.21
CA PHE A 540 -28.94 -4.38 12.17
C PHE A 540 -28.96 -3.71 10.80
N ALA A 541 -28.96 -4.47 9.70
CA ALA A 541 -29.11 -3.95 8.35
C ALA A 541 -30.41 -3.15 8.18
N GLN A 542 -31.53 -3.67 8.70
CA GLN A 542 -32.83 -3.01 8.61
C GLN A 542 -32.90 -1.69 9.37
N VAL A 543 -32.24 -1.59 10.54
CA VAL A 543 -32.28 -0.41 11.39
C VAL A 543 -31.21 0.62 11.02
N SER A 544 -30.02 0.16 10.63
CA SER A 544 -28.93 1.03 10.17
C SER A 544 -29.12 1.53 8.75
N GLY A 545 -29.96 0.87 7.94
CA GLY A 545 -30.11 1.19 6.52
C GLY A 545 -28.95 0.69 5.65
N ASP A 546 -27.94 0.03 6.22
CA ASP A 546 -26.87 -0.62 5.46
C ASP A 546 -27.32 -2.02 5.02
N HIS A 547 -27.82 -2.09 3.79
CA HIS A 547 -28.28 -3.32 3.15
C HIS A 547 -27.23 -3.96 2.24
N ASN A 548 -25.94 -3.68 2.48
CA ASN A 548 -24.85 -4.27 1.72
C ASN A 548 -24.88 -5.82 1.87
N PRO A 549 -25.06 -6.57 0.75
CA PRO A 549 -25.30 -8.01 0.82
C PRO A 549 -24.08 -8.81 1.30
N ILE A 550 -22.88 -8.23 1.43
CA ILE A 550 -21.74 -8.92 2.06
C ILE A 550 -22.01 -9.31 3.52
N HIS A 551 -23.00 -8.69 4.17
CA HIS A 551 -23.39 -8.96 5.55
C HIS A 551 -24.52 -9.97 5.68
N THR A 552 -25.24 -10.29 4.60
CA THR A 552 -26.46 -11.12 4.67
C THR A 552 -26.51 -12.25 3.65
N SER A 553 -25.80 -12.13 2.52
CA SER A 553 -25.78 -13.12 1.44
C SER A 553 -24.43 -13.86 1.38
N LEU A 554 -24.51 -15.19 1.44
CA LEU A 554 -23.34 -16.06 1.21
C LEU A 554 -22.74 -15.84 -0.18
N ALA A 555 -23.59 -15.65 -1.20
CA ALA A 555 -23.16 -15.48 -2.58
C ALA A 555 -22.36 -14.17 -2.75
N ALA A 556 -22.87 -13.07 -2.20
CA ALA A 556 -22.20 -11.78 -2.24
C ALA A 556 -20.89 -11.77 -1.43
N ALA A 557 -20.90 -12.37 -0.24
CA ALA A 557 -19.69 -12.47 0.58
C ALA A 557 -18.58 -13.25 -0.15
N ARG A 558 -18.90 -14.40 -0.76
CA ARG A 558 -17.93 -15.17 -1.55
C ARG A 558 -17.43 -14.42 -2.77
N LEU A 559 -18.31 -13.69 -3.45
CA LEU A 559 -17.93 -12.85 -4.58
C LEU A 559 -16.92 -11.75 -4.18
N ALA A 560 -17.09 -11.17 -2.99
CA ALA A 560 -16.15 -10.24 -2.35
C ALA A 560 -14.87 -10.91 -1.80
N GLY A 561 -14.74 -12.23 -1.94
CA GLY A 561 -13.58 -13.00 -1.47
C GLY A 561 -13.61 -13.34 0.02
N LEU A 562 -14.77 -13.25 0.68
CA LEU A 562 -14.97 -13.61 2.08
C LEU A 562 -15.47 -15.07 2.19
N PRO A 563 -15.13 -15.80 3.28
CA PRO A 563 -15.60 -17.17 3.48
C PRO A 563 -17.11 -17.28 3.70
N GLY A 564 -17.74 -16.19 4.15
CA GLY A 564 -19.16 -16.06 4.39
C GLY A 564 -19.49 -14.64 4.86
N PRO A 565 -20.76 -14.36 5.20
CA PRO A 565 -21.16 -13.04 5.67
C PRO A 565 -20.34 -12.58 6.88
N ILE A 566 -20.02 -11.29 6.93
CA ILE A 566 -19.26 -10.67 8.04
C ILE A 566 -20.13 -9.67 8.79
N ALA A 567 -19.87 -9.46 10.09
CA ALA A 567 -20.53 -8.41 10.87
C ALA A 567 -20.25 -7.01 10.30
N HIS A 568 -21.25 -6.14 10.35
CA HIS A 568 -21.08 -4.73 10.00
C HIS A 568 -20.01 -4.09 10.90
N GLY A 569 -19.07 -3.38 10.30
CA GLY A 569 -18.07 -2.61 11.06
C GLY A 569 -18.76 -1.60 11.98
N MET A 570 -19.80 -0.94 11.48
CA MET A 570 -20.60 0.01 12.25
C MET A 570 -21.35 -0.60 13.43
N TRP A 571 -21.74 -1.88 13.36
CA TRP A 571 -22.31 -2.56 14.53
C TRP A 571 -21.28 -2.61 15.67
N LEU A 572 -20.04 -2.98 15.35
CA LEU A 572 -18.98 -3.06 16.34
C LEU A 572 -18.58 -1.67 16.87
N SER A 573 -18.56 -0.65 16.00
CA SER A 573 -18.33 0.75 16.38
C SER A 573 -19.40 1.24 17.36
N ALA A 574 -20.68 1.08 17.03
CA ALA A 574 -21.78 1.47 17.88
C ALA A 574 -21.78 0.71 19.21
N ALA A 575 -21.49 -0.60 19.20
CA ALA A 575 -21.40 -1.41 20.41
C ALA A 575 -20.27 -0.92 21.33
N ALA A 576 -19.12 -0.55 20.75
CA ALA A 576 -18.02 0.03 21.49
C ALA A 576 -18.38 1.39 22.13
N GLN A 577 -19.07 2.25 21.40
CA GLN A 577 -19.59 3.53 21.94
C GLN A 577 -20.56 3.30 23.10
N GLN A 578 -21.48 2.34 22.99
CA GLN A 578 -22.42 2.01 24.06
C GLN A 578 -21.73 1.53 25.33
N VAL A 579 -20.70 0.68 25.21
CA VAL A 579 -19.91 0.22 26.36
C VAL A 579 -19.18 1.39 27.01
N VAL A 580 -18.50 2.22 26.22
CA VAL A 580 -17.79 3.40 26.73
C VAL A 580 -18.75 4.34 27.47
N ALA A 581 -19.89 4.66 26.86
CA ALA A 581 -20.87 5.57 27.45
C ALA A 581 -21.47 5.01 28.75
N LYS A 582 -21.79 3.72 28.78
CA LYS A 582 -22.35 3.04 29.96
C LYS A 582 -21.35 2.98 31.12
N GLU A 583 -20.13 2.51 30.86
CA GLU A 583 -19.14 2.28 31.92
C GLU A 583 -18.54 3.59 32.47
N THR A 584 -18.49 4.64 31.64
CA THR A 584 -18.02 5.96 32.09
C THR A 584 -19.15 6.85 32.62
N GLY A 585 -20.39 6.61 32.20
CA GLY A 585 -21.54 7.48 32.45
C GLY A 585 -21.47 8.80 31.68
N ARG A 586 -20.73 8.85 30.56
CA ARG A 586 -20.41 10.08 29.81
C ARG A 586 -20.76 9.91 28.33
N SER A 587 -21.21 10.98 27.69
CA SER A 587 -21.53 10.94 26.26
C SER A 587 -20.28 11.09 25.39
N VAL A 588 -20.28 10.43 24.24
CA VAL A 588 -19.24 10.57 23.21
C VAL A 588 -19.48 11.87 22.42
N ARG A 589 -18.44 12.70 22.26
CA ARG A 589 -18.46 13.99 21.53
C ARG A 589 -17.65 13.96 20.25
N GLY A 590 -16.62 13.12 20.23
CA GLY A 590 -15.78 12.85 19.08
C GLY A 590 -15.39 11.38 19.09
N TRP A 591 -15.46 10.74 17.93
CA TRP A 591 -15.17 9.33 17.75
C TRP A 591 -14.42 9.15 16.43
N THR A 592 -13.37 8.34 16.44
CA THR A 592 -12.76 7.83 15.21
C THR A 592 -12.50 6.36 15.42
N THR A 593 -12.97 5.52 14.51
CA THR A 593 -12.73 4.07 14.51
C THR A 593 -12.03 3.63 13.24
N ARG A 594 -11.18 2.62 13.35
CA ARG A 594 -10.51 1.92 12.26
C ARG A 594 -10.82 0.43 12.39
N TRP A 595 -11.24 -0.20 11.30
CA TRP A 595 -11.42 -1.65 11.25
C TRP A 595 -10.17 -2.29 10.65
N LEU A 596 -9.60 -3.25 11.39
CA LEU A 596 -8.34 -3.88 11.02
C LEU A 596 -8.54 -5.28 10.42
N SER A 597 -9.64 -5.94 10.77
CA SER A 597 -9.99 -7.25 10.23
C SER A 597 -11.51 -7.44 10.23
N PRO A 598 -12.08 -8.18 9.25
CA PRO A 598 -13.47 -8.61 9.30
C PRO A 598 -13.77 -9.42 10.55
N LEU A 599 -14.99 -9.29 11.06
CA LEU A 599 -15.51 -10.04 12.19
C LEU A 599 -16.59 -11.01 11.71
N LEU A 600 -16.53 -12.28 12.09
CA LEU A 600 -17.55 -13.26 11.72
C LEU A 600 -18.80 -13.14 12.61
N PRO A 601 -20.01 -13.43 12.09
CA PRO A 601 -21.22 -13.58 12.90
C PRO A 601 -21.00 -14.59 14.03
N GLY A 602 -21.52 -14.29 15.22
CA GLY A 602 -21.33 -15.14 16.40
C GLY A 602 -19.91 -15.14 17.00
N ALA A 603 -18.99 -14.29 16.52
CA ALA A 603 -17.70 -14.13 17.19
C ALA A 603 -17.84 -13.46 18.57
N THR A 604 -17.03 -13.89 19.52
CA THR A 604 -16.88 -13.21 20.81
C THR A 604 -15.82 -12.12 20.67
N VAL A 605 -16.13 -10.92 21.16
CA VAL A 605 -15.23 -9.76 21.14
C VAL A 605 -14.92 -9.29 22.56
N GLU A 606 -13.63 -9.11 22.86
CA GLU A 606 -13.14 -8.50 24.09
C GLU A 606 -12.80 -7.03 23.83
N LEU A 607 -13.48 -6.13 24.53
CA LEU A 607 -13.30 -4.69 24.41
C LEU A 607 -12.61 -4.12 25.65
N ARG A 608 -11.67 -3.21 25.42
CA ARG A 608 -11.00 -2.42 26.46
C ARG A 608 -10.93 -0.95 26.05
N ALA A 609 -11.25 -0.06 26.98
CA ALA A 609 -11.07 1.39 26.84
C ALA A 609 -10.15 1.92 27.94
N ASP A 610 -9.09 2.63 27.55
CA ASP A 610 -8.13 3.26 28.46
C ASP A 610 -8.11 4.76 28.22
N ARG A 611 -8.16 5.56 29.30
CA ARG A 611 -7.89 6.99 29.24
C ARG A 611 -6.42 7.21 28.94
N VAL A 612 -6.14 8.00 27.92
CA VAL A 612 -4.78 8.36 27.47
C VAL A 612 -4.49 9.85 27.61
N GLY A 613 -5.52 10.69 27.67
CA GLY A 613 -5.31 12.13 27.78
C GLY A 613 -6.50 12.89 28.37
N LEU A 614 -6.31 14.19 28.53
CA LEU A 614 -7.33 15.15 28.95
C LEU A 614 -7.30 16.38 28.05
N GLN A 615 -8.46 16.85 27.61
CA GLN A 615 -8.62 18.10 26.87
C GLN A 615 -9.70 18.94 27.53
N HIS A 616 -9.37 20.12 28.05
CA HIS A 616 -10.33 21.02 28.71
C HIS A 616 -11.21 20.32 29.77
N GLY A 617 -10.68 19.31 30.47
CA GLY A 617 -11.41 18.50 31.46
C GLY A 617 -12.21 17.32 30.91
N ALA A 618 -12.31 17.17 29.58
CA ALA A 618 -12.84 15.99 28.91
C ALA A 618 -11.78 14.88 28.83
N GLU A 619 -12.21 13.63 28.94
CA GLU A 619 -11.31 12.48 28.82
C GLU A 619 -11.12 12.08 27.35
N VAL A 620 -9.87 11.88 26.97
CA VAL A 620 -9.48 11.26 25.70
C VAL A 620 -9.19 9.78 25.97
N LEU A 621 -9.89 8.88 25.28
CA LEU A 621 -9.73 7.44 25.41
C LEU A 621 -9.19 6.81 24.12
N ASP A 622 -8.39 5.76 24.27
CA ASP A 622 -8.17 4.75 23.24
C ASP A 622 -9.04 3.53 23.55
N VAL A 623 -9.69 2.98 22.53
CA VAL A 623 -10.52 1.77 22.61
C VAL A 623 -9.95 0.72 21.67
N THR A 624 -9.86 -0.51 22.15
CA THR A 624 -9.42 -1.65 21.36
C THR A 624 -10.41 -2.79 21.52
N ALA A 625 -10.81 -3.42 20.42
CA ALA A 625 -11.62 -4.62 20.42
C ALA A 625 -10.84 -5.77 19.79
N ARG A 626 -10.85 -6.95 20.44
CA ARG A 626 -10.16 -8.15 19.99
C ARG A 626 -11.12 -9.32 19.79
N ALA A 627 -10.92 -10.08 18.72
CA ALA A 627 -11.58 -11.37 18.50
C ALA A 627 -10.50 -12.42 18.27
N ASP A 628 -10.57 -13.55 18.97
CA ASP A 628 -9.57 -14.63 18.90
C ASP A 628 -8.12 -14.15 19.08
N GLY A 629 -7.91 -13.14 19.93
CA GLY A 629 -6.59 -12.55 20.21
C GLY A 629 -6.17 -11.44 19.24
N GLU A 630 -6.76 -11.37 18.06
CA GLU A 630 -6.45 -10.38 17.03
C GLU A 630 -7.22 -9.07 17.25
N VAL A 631 -6.58 -7.93 16.98
CA VAL A 631 -7.27 -6.63 17.05
C VAL A 631 -8.14 -6.46 15.81
N VAL A 632 -9.44 -6.33 16.00
CA VAL A 632 -10.42 -6.13 14.91
C VAL A 632 -10.85 -4.67 14.78
N LEU A 633 -10.82 -3.91 15.88
CA LEU A 633 -11.16 -2.49 15.92
C LEU A 633 -10.20 -1.72 16.82
N SER A 634 -9.78 -0.55 16.35
CA SER A 634 -9.07 0.46 17.13
C SER A 634 -9.82 1.79 17.01
N ALA A 635 -10.15 2.42 18.13
CA ALA A 635 -10.84 3.70 18.13
C ALA A 635 -10.24 4.70 19.12
N SER A 636 -10.47 5.98 18.85
CA SER A 636 -10.10 7.11 19.70
C SER A 636 -11.34 7.94 19.99
N VAL A 637 -11.46 8.41 21.22
CA VAL A 637 -12.71 8.97 21.75
C VAL A 637 -12.41 10.24 22.52
N LEU A 638 -13.24 11.26 22.31
CA LEU A 638 -13.38 12.40 23.19
C LEU A 638 -14.75 12.32 23.86
N LEU A 639 -14.76 12.17 25.18
CA LEU A 639 -15.99 12.21 25.96
C LEU A 639 -16.41 13.66 26.23
N ASP A 640 -17.62 13.87 26.75
CA ASP A 640 -18.00 15.18 27.29
C ASP A 640 -17.11 15.57 28.50
N THR A 641 -17.42 16.68 29.16
CA THR A 641 -16.81 17.08 30.45
C THR A 641 -17.71 16.70 31.62
N PRO A 642 -17.17 16.27 32.78
CA PRO A 642 -18.00 15.91 33.91
C PRO A 642 -18.70 17.16 34.43
N VAL A 643 -19.99 17.03 34.78
CA VAL A 643 -20.68 18.08 35.52
C VAL A 643 -19.95 18.26 36.86
N THR A 644 -19.24 19.38 36.99
CA THR A 644 -18.36 19.67 38.12
C THR A 644 -18.81 20.95 38.80
N ALA A 645 -19.06 20.89 40.11
CA ALA A 645 -19.35 22.06 40.91
C ALA A 645 -18.08 22.49 41.67
N TYR A 646 -17.66 23.75 41.48
CA TYR A 646 -16.58 24.35 42.26
C TYR A 646 -17.17 25.06 43.48
N ALA A 647 -16.86 24.55 44.68
CA ALA A 647 -17.25 25.17 45.94
C ALA A 647 -16.02 25.78 46.62
N PHE A 648 -16.05 27.08 46.88
CA PHE A 648 -15.00 27.79 47.60
C PHE A 648 -15.45 27.99 49.06
N PRO A 649 -14.72 27.47 50.05
CA PRO A 649 -15.10 27.65 51.46
C PRO A 649 -15.00 29.12 51.87
N GLY A 650 -16.00 29.60 52.62
CA GLY A 650 -16.00 30.94 53.23
C GLY A 650 -15.20 31.00 54.53
N GLN A 651 -14.99 32.21 55.07
CA GLN A 651 -14.36 32.38 56.38
C GLN A 651 -15.24 31.77 57.48
N ALA A 652 -14.69 30.85 58.25
CA ALA A 652 -15.35 30.31 59.43
C ALA A 652 -15.49 31.43 60.48
N SER A 653 -16.73 31.82 60.79
CA SER A 653 -17.04 32.62 61.97
C SER A 653 -16.83 31.76 63.23
N GLY A 654 -15.59 31.71 63.72
CA GLY A 654 -15.28 31.54 65.14
C GLY A 654 -15.70 30.24 65.85
N GLY A 655 -15.74 29.10 65.17
CA GLY A 655 -15.92 27.80 65.83
C GLY A 655 -15.14 26.69 65.12
N GLU A 656 -14.38 25.91 65.88
CA GLU A 656 -13.54 24.80 65.40
C GLU A 656 -14.31 23.86 64.45
N ALA A 657 -14.06 24.01 63.15
CA ALA A 657 -14.42 23.00 62.18
C ALA A 657 -13.30 21.94 62.16
N ARG A 658 -13.62 20.69 62.51
CA ARG A 658 -12.75 19.55 62.21
C ARG A 658 -12.67 19.40 60.69
N VAL A 659 -11.49 19.65 60.15
CA VAL A 659 -11.17 19.42 58.75
C VAL A 659 -10.49 18.05 58.64
N ASP A 660 -11.19 17.05 58.12
CA ASP A 660 -10.63 15.68 57.96
C ASP A 660 -9.58 15.58 56.84
N ARG A 661 -9.41 16.62 56.02
CA ARG A 661 -8.26 16.77 55.10
C ARG A 661 -8.07 18.22 54.65
N VAL A 662 -7.00 18.86 55.11
CA VAL A 662 -6.51 20.12 54.53
C VAL A 662 -5.52 19.75 53.43
N VAL A 663 -5.85 20.04 52.17
CA VAL A 663 -4.82 20.16 51.12
C VAL A 663 -4.39 21.63 51.11
N VAL A 664 -3.31 21.93 51.81
CA VAL A 664 -2.70 23.27 51.78
C VAL A 664 -2.11 23.48 50.38
N ALA A 665 -2.41 24.61 49.74
CA ALA A 665 -1.93 25.01 48.41
C ALA A 665 -0.41 25.28 48.31
N ALA A 666 0.41 24.66 49.18
CA ALA A 666 1.86 24.77 49.15
C ALA A 666 2.47 23.97 47.99
N ASP A 667 1.94 22.79 47.67
CA ASP A 667 2.48 21.91 46.60
C ASP A 667 2.27 22.47 45.17
N LEU A 668 1.29 23.36 44.97
CA LEU A 668 1.08 24.01 43.67
C LEU A 668 2.14 25.10 43.37
N ARG A 669 2.90 25.54 44.38
CA ARG A 669 3.93 26.59 44.23
C ARG A 669 5.16 26.09 43.47
N GLU A 670 5.55 24.84 43.70
CA GLU A 670 6.77 24.29 43.09
C GLU A 670 6.49 23.69 41.71
N GLY A 671 5.30 23.12 41.46
CA GLY A 671 5.01 22.30 40.27
C GLY A 671 4.30 22.95 39.08
N ALA A 672 3.70 24.15 39.20
CA ALA A 672 2.91 24.74 38.10
C ALA A 672 3.36 26.17 37.74
N GLU A 673 3.75 26.40 36.48
CA GLU A 673 4.15 27.72 35.95
C GLU A 673 3.07 28.79 36.15
N VAL A 674 1.79 28.43 36.00
CA VAL A 674 0.65 29.35 36.18
C VAL A 674 0.51 29.81 37.64
N GLY A 675 0.87 28.95 38.60
CA GLY A 675 0.88 29.29 40.02
C GLY A 675 1.91 30.38 40.35
N ARG A 676 3.06 30.36 39.67
CA ARG A 676 4.12 31.39 39.81
C ARG A 676 3.75 32.72 39.14
N GLY A 677 2.89 32.70 38.12
CA GLY A 677 2.46 33.90 37.38
C GLY A 677 1.35 34.74 38.01
N LEU A 678 0.61 34.20 39.00
CA LEU A 678 -0.47 34.91 39.69
C LEU A 678 0.04 35.87 40.79
N GLU A 679 1.21 35.61 41.37
CA GLU A 679 1.79 36.40 42.47
C GLU A 679 2.14 37.85 42.12
N PRO A 680 2.74 38.19 40.97
CA PRO A 680 3.09 39.58 40.66
C PRO A 680 1.88 40.50 40.51
N ARG A 681 0.68 39.94 40.31
CA ARG A 681 -0.57 40.69 40.08
C ARG A 681 -1.40 40.90 41.34
N CYS A 682 -1.19 40.10 42.38
CA CYS A 682 -1.83 40.25 43.67
C CYS A 682 -0.86 40.98 44.61
N GLY A 683 -1.04 42.30 44.77
CA GLY A 683 -0.09 43.19 45.44
C GLY A 683 0.37 42.75 46.85
N PRO A 684 1.44 43.40 47.38
CA PRO A 684 2.22 42.96 48.56
C PRO A 684 1.43 42.80 49.88
N THR A 685 0.18 43.27 49.92
CA THR A 685 -0.71 43.18 51.07
C THR A 685 -1.23 41.75 51.31
N LEU A 686 -1.43 40.94 50.25
CA LEU A 686 -1.97 39.58 50.39
C LEU A 686 -0.91 38.58 50.88
N ALA A 687 0.36 38.79 50.48
CA ALA A 687 1.49 37.97 50.92
C ALA A 687 1.70 38.04 52.45
N ARG A 688 1.39 39.18 53.07
CA ARG A 688 1.42 39.34 54.54
C ARG A 688 0.27 38.61 55.25
N CYS A 689 -0.92 38.56 54.64
CA CYS A 689 -2.05 37.80 55.20
C CYS A 689 -1.79 36.29 55.18
N VAL A 690 -1.12 35.77 54.14
CA VAL A 690 -0.77 34.35 54.05
C VAL A 690 0.35 34.00 55.04
N ALA A 691 1.34 34.87 55.25
CA ALA A 691 2.39 34.64 56.25
C ALA A 691 1.83 34.62 57.69
N GLY A 692 0.91 35.51 58.03
CA GLY A 692 0.30 35.56 59.37
C GLY A 692 -0.59 34.35 59.72
N VAL A 693 -1.10 33.64 58.71
CA VAL A 693 -1.90 32.40 58.92
C VAL A 693 -1.00 31.18 59.12
N VAL A 694 0.19 31.16 58.52
CA VAL A 694 1.18 30.08 58.69
C VAL A 694 1.83 30.13 60.08
N GLU A 695 2.09 31.33 60.60
CA GLU A 695 2.68 31.53 61.93
C GLU A 695 1.70 31.22 63.08
N ALA A 696 0.39 31.20 62.81
CA ALA A 696 -0.64 30.80 63.77
C ALA A 696 -0.95 29.28 63.75
N ALA A 697 -0.37 28.53 62.81
CA ALA A 697 -0.63 27.10 62.60
C ALA A 697 0.59 26.20 62.93
N THR A 698 1.71 26.78 63.32
CA THR A 698 2.85 26.12 64.01
C THR A 698 2.78 26.40 65.49
#